data_AF-A0A3R6ZPG0-F1
#
_entry.id   AF-A0A3R6ZPG0-F1
#
_cell.length_a   1.000
_cell.length_b   1.000
_cell.length_c   1.000
_cell.angle_alpha   90.00
_cell.angle_beta   90.00
_cell.angle_gamma   90.00
#
_symmetry.space_group_name_H-M   'P 1'
#
loop_
_entity.id
_entity.type
_entity.pdbx_description
1 polymer ?
#
loop_
_entity_poly.entity_id
_entity_poly.type
_entity_poly.pdbx_seq_one_letter_code
_entity_poly.pdbx_strand_id
1 'polypeptide(L)'
;MERTAEFTRITQLFSDAPIIMAKHRPLSKFARVAQQISDAISQTESLLKELSNLVTKKHITVEDDPTKQISDIVDIVKQSIPPMLKDIEIFEGAVAGEKQQQKHFYIVCSSLKMRMSNCGKALQVHAIPILSPPLPDQRCHDMSVAFQEGMQNRATVIKKQSERRTKFGFTGQAPSVQISTPLTIRNKLQTAAVPAVPPAPAPVLPNHNQPLHHPEQSPHPSGATAPLQSDAPGDYQPAAFSITSAANDVAAVISSLGETSAYVYGVSYGTAVVSRVMHFSPSVVRGFILDGVQSEAFPTWIDAPTFTNWDRDFSDVARRVADRFLDLCHDDAFCRSKFSTLRGTLQVLYADLDSGKHNCTAFVKSLGNDDIAPSNILRALFGSFFPDMAMRLLVPVFIYRLRRCTANDMDVMTFALIRVYGDSEGGGGGDPPDVDAPDSSMLYKTIVFSELWQRPSPGLMDLYQVFANSTMSSGIYSQVLEYCLFAGVVAAEQSCVDLGTMLPTTASATNFTYTPDTYFNVTATIPPHTSVLVLSGKLDPQTPHKYAEDQFQRMAGTAKRMFAFEYAAHGTIATTPVITPNHPTCAVSLILSYVQNQGNLDAIDTSCVARVQPLVFEWTSTAAKDAFNVTDAYDGIVGEDAPRPKPTTAAPTERPDNTQTSYLTGVVVACVLLGVLSITLVVLLRMLHQLARRDTVSNIAVQA
;
A
#
# COMPACT_ATOMS: atom_id res chain seq x y z
N MET A 1 0.90 -6.03 0.81
CA MET A 1 1.51 -7.37 0.62
C MET A 1 2.30 -7.73 1.87
N GLU A 2 2.15 -8.95 2.39
CA GLU A 2 2.77 -9.41 3.64
C GLU A 2 4.17 -10.01 3.40
N ARG A 3 5.21 -9.15 3.31
CA ARG A 3 6.61 -9.57 3.03
C ARG A 3 7.16 -10.60 4.04
N THR A 4 6.57 -10.67 5.24
CA THR A 4 6.88 -11.62 6.32
C THR A 4 6.84 -13.10 5.88
N ALA A 5 5.88 -13.44 5.02
CA ALA A 5 5.67 -14.82 4.58
C ALA A 5 6.83 -15.36 3.72
N GLU A 6 7.54 -14.49 2.99
CA GLU A 6 8.69 -14.87 2.16
C GLU A 6 9.99 -14.90 2.97
N PHE A 7 10.17 -13.99 3.93
CA PHE A 7 11.25 -14.08 4.91
C PHE A 7 11.20 -15.40 5.71
N THR A 8 9.99 -15.88 6.00
CA THR A 8 9.75 -17.19 6.65
C THR A 8 10.14 -18.37 5.73
N ARG A 9 10.07 -18.23 4.40
CA ARG A 9 10.61 -19.26 3.47
C ARG A 9 12.14 -19.29 3.50
N ILE A 10 12.79 -18.13 3.57
CA ILE A 10 14.27 -18.04 3.62
C ILE A 10 14.78 -18.77 4.87
N THR A 11 14.21 -18.51 6.05
CA THR A 11 14.64 -19.20 7.28
C THR A 11 14.30 -20.70 7.27
N GLN A 12 13.18 -21.11 6.65
CA GLN A 12 12.84 -22.52 6.50
C GLN A 12 13.83 -23.30 5.59
N LEU A 13 14.39 -22.66 4.56
CA LEU A 13 15.37 -23.28 3.64
C LEU A 13 16.72 -23.65 4.30
N PHE A 14 17.00 -23.13 5.50
CA PHE A 14 18.18 -23.48 6.31
C PHE A 14 17.84 -24.43 7.48
N SER A 15 16.71 -25.15 7.41
CA SER A 15 16.26 -26.08 8.45
C SER A 15 15.77 -27.41 7.88
N ASP A 16 16.00 -28.52 8.58
CA ASP A 16 15.47 -29.85 8.22
C ASP A 16 13.94 -29.99 8.49
N ALA A 17 13.24 -28.89 8.78
CA ALA A 17 11.81 -28.89 9.04
C ALA A 17 11.01 -29.06 7.73
N PRO A 18 9.98 -29.93 7.70
CA PRO A 18 9.17 -30.10 6.50
C PRO A 18 8.43 -28.81 6.15
N ILE A 19 8.37 -28.48 4.86
CA ILE A 19 7.76 -27.25 4.34
C ILE A 19 6.28 -27.18 4.71
N ILE A 20 5.97 -26.45 5.80
CA ILE A 20 4.58 -26.17 6.19
C ILE A 20 4.05 -25.07 5.28
N MET A 21 3.52 -25.47 4.12
CA MET A 21 2.71 -24.56 3.30
C MET A 21 1.59 -23.99 4.15
N ALA A 22 1.53 -22.66 4.23
CA ALA A 22 0.43 -21.94 4.85
C ALA A 22 -0.86 -22.21 4.06
N LYS A 23 -1.61 -23.24 4.46
CA LYS A 23 -2.99 -23.43 3.99
C LYS A 23 -3.77 -22.16 4.30
N HIS A 24 -4.41 -21.57 3.29
CA HIS A 24 -5.42 -20.54 3.50
C HIS A 24 -6.37 -21.00 4.61
N ARG A 25 -6.40 -20.27 5.73
CA ARG A 25 -7.33 -20.59 6.82
C ARG A 25 -8.75 -20.37 6.28
N PRO A 26 -9.66 -21.35 6.39
CA PRO A 26 -11.02 -21.16 5.94
C PRO A 26 -11.66 -20.00 6.72
N LEU A 27 -12.39 -19.13 6.02
CA LEU A 27 -13.05 -17.96 6.58
C LEU A 27 -13.77 -18.29 7.89
N SER A 28 -13.59 -17.43 8.90
CA SER A 28 -14.22 -17.59 10.21
C SER A 28 -15.75 -17.67 10.09
N LYS A 29 -16.43 -18.21 11.11
CA LYS A 29 -17.91 -18.29 11.07
C LYS A 29 -18.53 -16.90 10.87
N PHE A 30 -17.96 -15.87 11.51
CA PHE A 30 -18.42 -14.49 11.36
C PHE A 30 -18.07 -13.89 10.00
N ALA A 31 -16.86 -14.12 9.47
CA ALA A 31 -16.47 -13.63 8.16
C ALA A 31 -17.37 -14.17 7.03
N ARG A 32 -17.79 -15.45 7.10
CA ARG A 32 -18.74 -16.01 6.14
C ARG A 32 -20.12 -15.37 6.19
N VAL A 33 -20.65 -15.09 7.39
CA VAL A 33 -21.95 -14.41 7.54
C VAL A 33 -21.84 -12.95 7.07
N ALA A 34 -20.76 -12.24 7.44
CA ALA A 34 -20.51 -10.88 6.97
C ALA A 34 -20.41 -10.79 5.43
N GLN A 35 -19.71 -11.74 4.79
CA GLN A 35 -19.62 -11.81 3.34
C GLN A 35 -21.00 -12.04 2.71
N GLN A 36 -21.76 -13.03 3.18
CA GLN A 36 -23.09 -13.34 2.65
C GLN A 36 -24.06 -12.15 2.74
N ILE A 37 -23.99 -11.38 3.83
CA ILE A 37 -24.76 -10.13 3.96
C ILE A 37 -24.22 -9.07 2.98
N SER A 38 -22.90 -8.87 2.91
CA SER A 38 -22.27 -7.91 1.99
C SER A 38 -22.64 -8.16 0.53
N ASP A 39 -22.61 -9.42 0.08
CA ASP A 39 -22.93 -9.83 -1.29
C ASP A 39 -24.38 -9.51 -1.66
N ALA A 40 -25.33 -9.72 -0.72
CA ALA A 40 -26.74 -9.39 -0.91
C ALA A 40 -26.99 -7.87 -0.95
N ILE A 41 -26.23 -7.09 -0.15
CA ILE A 41 -26.24 -5.63 -0.20
C ILE A 41 -25.71 -5.16 -1.56
N SER A 42 -24.56 -5.67 -2.03
CA SER A 42 -23.97 -5.30 -3.33
C SER A 42 -24.92 -5.56 -4.51
N GLN A 43 -25.67 -6.67 -4.47
CA GLN A 43 -26.73 -6.95 -5.47
C GLN A 43 -27.85 -5.89 -5.43
N THR A 44 -28.24 -5.45 -4.24
CA THR A 44 -29.28 -4.42 -4.05
C THR A 44 -28.80 -3.02 -4.44
N GLU A 45 -27.53 -2.69 -4.18
CA GLU A 45 -26.88 -1.45 -4.64
C GLU A 45 -26.77 -1.42 -6.17
N SER A 46 -26.49 -2.56 -6.82
CA SER A 46 -26.48 -2.69 -8.28
C SER A 46 -27.87 -2.40 -8.89
N LEU A 47 -28.93 -3.00 -8.35
CA LEU A 47 -30.32 -2.74 -8.77
C LEU A 47 -30.73 -1.27 -8.56
N LEU A 48 -30.27 -0.63 -7.48
CA LEU A 48 -30.51 0.80 -7.25
C LEU A 48 -29.75 1.71 -8.23
N LYS A 49 -28.56 1.29 -8.69
CA LYS A 49 -27.81 1.97 -9.77
C LYS A 49 -28.52 1.83 -11.12
N GLU A 50 -29.03 0.64 -11.44
CA GLU A 50 -29.86 0.40 -12.63
C GLU A 50 -31.15 1.25 -12.61
N LEU A 51 -31.85 1.29 -11.48
CA LEU A 51 -33.01 2.15 -11.26
C LEU A 51 -32.68 3.63 -11.51
N SER A 52 -31.58 4.14 -10.96
CA SER A 52 -31.14 5.53 -11.17
C SER A 52 -30.88 5.84 -12.65
N ASN A 53 -30.27 4.91 -13.39
CA ASN A 53 -30.04 5.04 -14.83
C ASN A 53 -31.34 5.04 -15.64
N LEU A 54 -32.30 4.16 -15.31
CA LEU A 54 -33.61 4.11 -15.97
C LEU A 54 -34.43 5.39 -15.72
N VAL A 55 -34.39 5.92 -14.50
CA VAL A 55 -35.13 7.14 -14.10
C VAL A 55 -34.53 8.42 -14.68
N THR A 56 -33.27 8.41 -15.12
CA THR A 56 -32.58 9.58 -15.72
C THR A 56 -32.50 9.57 -17.25
N LYS A 57 -32.85 8.45 -17.90
CA LYS A 57 -32.90 8.34 -19.37
C LYS A 57 -34.04 9.21 -19.96
N LYS A 58 -33.80 9.85 -21.11
CA LYS A 58 -34.83 10.55 -21.88
C LYS A 58 -35.42 9.63 -22.94
N HIS A 59 -36.73 9.45 -22.92
CA HIS A 59 -37.47 8.59 -23.84
C HIS A 59 -38.12 9.43 -24.94
N ILE A 60 -38.13 8.91 -26.17
CA ILE A 60 -38.56 9.63 -27.39
C ILE A 60 -39.72 8.93 -28.11
N THR A 61 -39.94 7.63 -27.84
CA THR A 61 -40.99 6.80 -28.44
C THR A 61 -41.77 6.03 -27.37
N VAL A 62 -43.01 5.64 -27.69
CA VAL A 62 -43.93 4.93 -26.77
C VAL A 62 -43.54 3.47 -26.56
N GLU A 63 -42.74 2.90 -27.47
CA GLU A 63 -42.31 1.50 -27.44
C GLU A 63 -41.11 1.25 -26.50
N ASP A 64 -40.51 2.32 -25.95
CA ASP A 64 -39.29 2.30 -25.13
C ASP A 64 -39.61 2.69 -23.65
N ASP A 65 -40.83 2.45 -23.17
CA ASP A 65 -41.31 2.81 -21.81
C ASP A 65 -40.70 1.94 -20.69
N PRO A 66 -39.88 2.52 -19.78
CA PRO A 66 -39.23 1.78 -18.72
C PRO A 66 -40.14 1.56 -17.49
N THR A 67 -41.35 2.13 -17.46
CA THR A 67 -42.19 2.20 -16.24
C THR A 67 -42.41 0.83 -15.60
N LYS A 68 -42.55 -0.24 -16.41
CA LYS A 68 -42.63 -1.61 -15.89
C LYS A 68 -41.32 -2.07 -15.25
N GLN A 69 -40.18 -1.91 -15.93
CA GLN A 69 -38.86 -2.32 -15.41
C GLN A 69 -38.51 -1.56 -14.12
N ILE A 70 -38.85 -0.26 -14.07
CA ILE A 70 -38.74 0.58 -12.88
C ILE A 70 -39.59 0.01 -11.73
N SER A 71 -40.85 -0.37 -11.98
CA SER A 71 -41.70 -1.00 -10.96
C SER A 71 -41.16 -2.35 -10.50
N ASP A 72 -40.76 -3.22 -11.43
CA ASP A 72 -40.21 -4.55 -11.15
C ASP A 72 -38.95 -4.44 -10.27
N ILE A 73 -38.00 -3.55 -10.61
CA ILE A 73 -36.79 -3.29 -9.81
C ILE A 73 -37.13 -2.69 -8.43
N VAL A 74 -38.02 -1.70 -8.37
CA VAL A 74 -38.44 -1.06 -7.12
C VAL A 74 -39.08 -2.08 -6.17
N ASP A 75 -39.90 -3.00 -6.68
CA ASP A 75 -40.57 -4.01 -5.86
C ASP A 75 -39.63 -5.17 -5.47
N ILE A 76 -38.63 -5.52 -6.27
CA ILE A 76 -37.55 -6.43 -5.88
C ILE A 76 -36.74 -5.83 -4.72
N VAL A 77 -36.32 -4.56 -4.82
CA VAL A 77 -35.52 -3.89 -3.78
C VAL A 77 -36.32 -3.66 -2.49
N LYS A 78 -37.62 -3.35 -2.57
CA LYS A 78 -38.51 -3.34 -1.38
C LYS A 78 -38.56 -4.69 -0.67
N GLN A 79 -38.47 -5.79 -1.41
CA GLN A 79 -38.53 -7.16 -0.86
C GLN A 79 -37.17 -7.64 -0.33
N SER A 80 -36.03 -7.20 -0.88
CA SER A 80 -34.69 -7.61 -0.43
C SER A 80 -34.23 -6.92 0.87
N ILE A 81 -34.63 -5.66 1.09
CA ILE A 81 -34.18 -4.86 2.24
C ILE A 81 -34.58 -5.44 3.62
N PRO A 82 -35.84 -5.85 3.90
CA PRO A 82 -36.23 -6.32 5.23
C PRO A 82 -35.54 -7.62 5.68
N PRO A 83 -35.34 -8.64 4.83
CA PRO A 83 -34.49 -9.79 5.18
C PRO A 83 -33.07 -9.40 5.56
N MET A 84 -32.39 -8.58 4.74
CA MET A 84 -31.00 -8.18 5.02
C MET A 84 -30.86 -7.35 6.30
N LEU A 85 -31.81 -6.46 6.61
CA LEU A 85 -31.84 -5.75 7.89
C LEU A 85 -31.90 -6.72 9.07
N LYS A 86 -32.73 -7.76 8.98
CA LYS A 86 -32.86 -8.79 10.00
C LYS A 86 -31.59 -9.66 10.13
N ASP A 87 -30.95 -10.00 9.01
CA ASP A 87 -29.69 -10.75 9.04
C ASP A 87 -28.55 -9.92 9.66
N ILE A 88 -28.54 -8.60 9.45
CA ILE A 88 -27.65 -7.65 10.12
C ILE A 88 -27.92 -7.61 11.64
N GLU A 89 -29.17 -7.56 12.09
CA GLU A 89 -29.52 -7.62 13.53
C GLU A 89 -29.10 -8.95 14.18
N ILE A 90 -29.31 -10.08 13.47
CA ILE A 90 -28.86 -11.41 13.93
C ILE A 90 -27.33 -11.48 13.99
N PHE A 91 -26.63 -10.87 13.03
CA PHE A 91 -25.18 -10.78 13.02
C PHE A 91 -24.65 -9.92 14.17
N GLU A 92 -25.25 -8.75 14.41
CA GLU A 92 -24.94 -7.88 15.55
C GLU A 92 -25.04 -8.62 16.88
N GLY A 93 -26.16 -9.31 17.12
CA GLY A 93 -26.36 -10.13 18.32
C GLY A 93 -25.35 -11.28 18.47
N ALA A 94 -24.80 -11.79 17.37
CA ALA A 94 -23.77 -12.83 17.38
C ALA A 94 -22.34 -12.27 17.62
N VAL A 95 -22.10 -10.99 17.32
CA VAL A 95 -20.80 -10.31 17.49
C VAL A 95 -20.77 -9.35 18.69
N ALA A 96 -21.86 -9.23 19.43
CA ALA A 96 -21.90 -8.54 20.72
C ALA A 96 -21.05 -9.27 21.78
N GLY A 97 -19.81 -8.82 21.99
CA GLY A 97 -18.92 -9.34 23.02
C GLY A 97 -17.52 -8.74 22.98
N GLU A 98 -16.79 -8.82 24.09
CA GLU A 98 -15.53 -8.07 24.28
C GLU A 98 -14.29 -8.69 23.64
N LYS A 99 -14.39 -9.92 23.10
CA LYS A 99 -13.25 -10.61 22.46
C LYS A 99 -12.83 -9.85 21.20
N GLN A 100 -11.52 -9.79 20.93
CA GLN A 100 -10.95 -9.01 19.81
C GLN A 100 -11.61 -9.33 18.45
N GLN A 101 -11.88 -10.60 18.15
CA GLN A 101 -12.62 -11.01 16.94
C GLN A 101 -14.07 -10.48 16.90
N GLN A 102 -14.77 -10.47 18.04
CA GLN A 102 -16.13 -9.93 18.12
C GLN A 102 -16.13 -8.41 17.92
N LYS A 103 -15.16 -7.69 18.51
CA LYS A 103 -14.96 -6.24 18.29
C LYS A 103 -14.72 -5.90 16.82
N HIS A 104 -13.84 -6.62 16.12
CA HIS A 104 -13.62 -6.44 14.66
C HIS A 104 -14.93 -6.65 13.88
N PHE A 105 -15.66 -7.76 14.09
CA PHE A 105 -16.91 -8.00 13.35
C PHE A 105 -18.08 -7.08 13.75
N TYR A 106 -18.03 -6.44 14.92
CA TYR A 106 -18.98 -5.37 15.30
C TYR A 106 -18.75 -4.08 14.49
N ILE A 107 -17.51 -3.77 14.13
CA ILE A 107 -17.18 -2.67 13.20
C ILE A 107 -17.68 -3.02 11.79
N VAL A 108 -17.45 -4.25 11.32
CA VAL A 108 -17.99 -4.75 10.03
C VAL A 108 -19.52 -4.67 10.01
N CYS A 109 -20.20 -5.09 11.08
CA CYS A 109 -21.65 -4.96 11.22
C CYS A 109 -22.13 -3.50 11.13
N SER A 110 -21.36 -2.57 11.69
CA SER A 110 -21.66 -1.12 11.62
C SER A 110 -21.55 -0.58 10.18
N SER A 111 -20.58 -1.08 9.39
CA SER A 111 -20.47 -0.77 7.96
C SER A 111 -21.65 -1.31 7.14
N LEU A 112 -22.05 -2.57 7.38
CA LEU A 112 -23.21 -3.19 6.73
C LEU A 112 -24.52 -2.42 7.03
N LYS A 113 -24.72 -1.95 8.27
CA LYS A 113 -25.82 -1.04 8.65
C LYS A 113 -25.79 0.28 7.87
N MET A 114 -24.60 0.86 7.66
CA MET A 114 -24.44 2.11 6.93
C MET A 114 -24.77 1.97 5.44
N ARG A 115 -24.28 0.90 4.79
CA ARG A 115 -24.64 0.58 3.39
C ARG A 115 -26.13 0.33 3.23
N MET A 116 -26.74 -0.44 4.14
CA MET A 116 -28.20 -0.66 4.16
C MET A 116 -29.00 0.65 4.33
N SER A 117 -28.55 1.55 5.21
CA SER A 117 -29.14 2.88 5.37
C SER A 117 -29.08 3.70 4.08
N ASN A 118 -28.00 3.57 3.30
CA ASN A 118 -27.84 4.26 2.03
C ASN A 118 -28.70 3.63 0.92
N CYS A 119 -28.87 2.30 0.90
CA CYS A 119 -29.83 1.62 0.02
C CYS A 119 -31.26 2.14 0.23
N GLY A 120 -31.70 2.25 1.50
CA GLY A 120 -33.01 2.79 1.84
C GLY A 120 -33.22 4.24 1.40
N LYS A 121 -32.19 5.11 1.52
CA LYS A 121 -32.22 6.50 1.04
C LYS A 121 -32.29 6.56 -0.49
N ALA A 122 -31.49 5.77 -1.20
CA ALA A 122 -31.50 5.73 -2.66
C ALA A 122 -32.87 5.26 -3.19
N LEU A 123 -33.47 4.23 -2.58
CA LEU A 123 -34.82 3.79 -2.93
C LEU A 123 -35.86 4.91 -2.74
N GLN A 124 -35.79 5.67 -1.64
CA GLN A 124 -36.67 6.82 -1.42
C GLN A 124 -36.46 7.91 -2.48
N VAL A 125 -35.22 8.29 -2.78
CA VAL A 125 -34.90 9.32 -3.79
C VAL A 125 -35.38 8.94 -5.19
N HIS A 126 -35.21 7.68 -5.60
CA HIS A 126 -35.51 7.24 -6.97
C HIS A 126 -36.96 6.75 -7.19
N ALA A 127 -37.64 6.20 -6.17
CA ALA A 127 -39.00 5.66 -6.33
C ALA A 127 -40.13 6.67 -6.04
N ILE A 128 -39.93 7.62 -5.12
CA ILE A 128 -40.98 8.59 -4.73
C ILE A 128 -41.47 9.47 -5.91
N PRO A 129 -40.63 9.92 -6.87
CA PRO A 129 -41.10 10.75 -8.00
C PRO A 129 -42.11 10.09 -8.95
N ILE A 130 -42.29 8.76 -8.87
CA ILE A 130 -42.90 7.95 -9.93
C ILE A 130 -44.29 7.41 -9.51
N LEU A 131 -44.57 7.36 -8.21
CA LEU A 131 -45.78 6.75 -7.64
C LEU A 131 -46.91 7.75 -7.29
N SER A 132 -46.81 9.01 -7.74
CA SER A 132 -47.81 10.06 -7.47
C SER A 132 -48.35 10.68 -8.76
N PRO A 133 -49.68 10.67 -9.01
CA PRO A 133 -50.27 11.35 -10.17
C PRO A 133 -50.19 12.89 -10.04
N PRO A 134 -50.16 13.63 -11.15
CA PRO A 134 -49.93 15.08 -11.13
C PRO A 134 -51.18 15.89 -10.78
N LEU A 135 -51.01 16.88 -9.89
CA LEU A 135 -51.89 18.03 -9.71
C LEU A 135 -51.05 19.32 -9.65
N PRO A 136 -51.56 20.47 -10.14
CA PRO A 136 -50.74 21.67 -10.39
C PRO A 136 -50.54 22.61 -9.18
N ASP A 137 -49.66 23.59 -9.38
CA ASP A 137 -49.46 24.87 -8.68
C ASP A 137 -49.09 24.93 -7.18
N GLN A 138 -49.20 23.85 -6.39
CA GLN A 138 -48.81 23.92 -4.97
C GLN A 138 -47.29 24.10 -4.77
N ARG A 139 -46.45 23.53 -5.66
CA ARG A 139 -44.98 23.43 -5.48
C ARG A 139 -44.24 24.77 -5.32
N CYS A 140 -44.77 25.87 -5.87
CA CYS A 140 -44.15 27.18 -5.73
C CYS A 140 -44.35 27.78 -4.32
N HIS A 141 -45.39 27.36 -3.59
CA HIS A 141 -45.64 27.82 -2.22
C HIS A 141 -44.74 27.08 -1.23
N ASP A 142 -44.80 25.74 -1.24
CA ASP A 142 -44.10 24.90 -0.26
C ASP A 142 -42.58 25.05 -0.33
N MET A 143 -42.03 25.23 -1.55
CA MET A 143 -40.59 25.47 -1.74
C MET A 143 -40.14 26.84 -1.22
N SER A 144 -41.03 27.85 -1.17
CA SER A 144 -40.74 29.12 -0.51
C SER A 144 -40.75 29.00 1.02
N VAL A 145 -41.71 28.25 1.57
CA VAL A 145 -41.81 27.96 3.02
C VAL A 145 -40.57 27.20 3.49
N ALA A 146 -40.20 26.11 2.82
CA ALA A 146 -39.02 25.30 3.15
C ALA A 146 -37.71 26.10 3.07
N PHE A 147 -37.57 27.01 2.09
CA PHE A 147 -36.42 27.92 2.01
C PHE A 147 -36.38 28.91 3.19
N GLN A 148 -37.54 29.43 3.59
CA GLN A 148 -37.67 30.40 4.68
C GLN A 148 -37.44 29.75 6.06
N GLU A 149 -37.94 28.53 6.28
CA GLU A 149 -37.59 27.69 7.45
C GLU A 149 -36.11 27.30 7.45
N GLY A 150 -35.53 26.99 6.29
CA GLY A 150 -34.09 26.74 6.15
C GLY A 150 -33.23 27.94 6.58
N MET A 151 -33.63 29.15 6.19
CA MET A 151 -32.97 30.38 6.66
C MET A 151 -33.15 30.63 8.16
N GLN A 152 -34.35 30.40 8.72
CA GLN A 152 -34.59 30.55 10.16
C GLN A 152 -33.81 29.52 11.00
N ASN A 153 -33.71 28.27 10.54
CA ASN A 153 -32.87 27.25 11.18
C ASN A 153 -31.39 27.63 11.12
N ARG A 154 -30.89 28.12 9.98
CA ARG A 154 -29.50 28.59 9.84
C ARG A 154 -29.19 29.77 10.77
N ALA A 155 -30.10 30.74 10.87
CA ALA A 155 -30.00 31.85 11.82
C ALA A 155 -30.01 31.38 13.29
N THR A 156 -30.82 30.38 13.62
CA THR A 156 -30.91 29.80 14.97
C THR A 156 -29.64 29.01 15.35
N VAL A 157 -29.02 28.31 14.39
CA VAL A 157 -27.72 27.64 14.59
C VAL A 157 -26.60 28.66 14.80
N ILE A 158 -26.56 29.74 14.00
CA ILE A 158 -25.59 30.84 14.17
C ILE A 158 -25.76 31.50 15.54
N LYS A 159 -27.01 31.74 15.98
CA LYS A 159 -27.30 32.26 17.32
C LYS A 159 -26.80 31.33 18.42
N LYS A 160 -27.07 30.01 18.33
CA LYS A 160 -26.54 28.99 19.27
C LYS A 160 -25.01 28.89 19.27
N GLN A 161 -24.33 29.17 18.15
CA GLN A 161 -22.86 29.23 18.10
C GLN A 161 -22.33 30.51 18.77
N SER A 162 -23.00 31.65 18.60
CA SER A 162 -22.69 32.90 19.30
C SER A 162 -22.85 32.74 20.82
N GLU A 163 -23.99 32.21 21.27
CA GLU A 163 -24.30 31.94 22.69
C GLU A 163 -23.35 30.92 23.36
N ARG A 164 -22.63 30.11 22.56
CA ARG A 164 -21.56 29.22 23.06
C ARG A 164 -20.22 29.93 23.22
N ARG A 165 -19.92 30.97 22.43
CA ARG A 165 -18.68 31.76 22.57
C ARG A 165 -18.68 32.67 23.79
N THR A 166 -19.85 33.05 24.31
CA THR A 166 -19.99 33.86 25.54
C THR A 166 -19.85 33.08 26.86
N LYS A 167 -19.55 31.77 26.83
CA LYS A 167 -19.49 30.93 28.05
C LYS A 167 -18.13 30.75 28.73
N PHE A 168 -17.08 31.41 28.24
CA PHE A 168 -15.85 31.65 28.99
C PHE A 168 -15.57 33.16 29.04
N GLY A 169 -15.94 33.77 30.17
CA GLY A 169 -15.78 35.20 30.42
C GLY A 169 -16.42 35.57 31.77
N PHE A 170 -15.60 35.65 32.82
CA PHE A 170 -16.08 35.95 34.17
C PHE A 170 -16.24 37.46 34.39
N THR A 171 -17.45 37.87 34.81
CA THR A 171 -17.76 39.03 35.67
C THR A 171 -17.11 40.40 35.40
N GLY A 172 -17.91 41.39 34.99
CA GLY A 172 -17.56 42.82 35.04
C GLY A 172 -18.75 43.73 34.65
N GLN A 173 -19.05 44.76 35.44
CA GLN A 173 -20.23 45.62 35.28
C GLN A 173 -20.18 46.56 34.05
N ALA A 174 -21.36 46.89 33.50
CA ALA A 174 -21.57 48.03 32.59
C ALA A 174 -22.11 49.24 33.39
N PRO A 175 -22.08 50.50 32.89
CA PRO A 175 -23.02 50.92 31.82
C PRO A 175 -22.51 52.02 30.83
N SER A 176 -23.23 52.18 29.69
CA SER A 176 -23.54 53.43 28.90
C SER A 176 -22.47 54.53 28.66
N VAL A 177 -22.35 55.21 27.49
CA VAL A 177 -23.36 56.02 26.75
C VAL A 177 -22.99 56.19 25.24
N GLN A 178 -24.00 56.60 24.45
CA GLN A 178 -24.17 56.86 23.01
C GLN A 178 -23.10 57.55 22.10
N ILE A 179 -23.10 57.08 20.84
CA ILE A 179 -23.26 57.78 19.52
C ILE A 179 -22.40 59.04 19.18
N SER A 180 -21.59 58.97 18.10
CA SER A 180 -21.71 59.83 16.89
C SER A 180 -20.68 59.46 15.78
N THR A 181 -21.00 59.80 14.54
CA THR A 181 -20.19 59.61 13.30
C THR A 181 -19.55 60.94 12.84
N PRO A 182 -18.91 60.99 11.65
CA PRO A 182 -17.61 60.45 11.26
C PRO A 182 -16.59 61.61 11.00
N LEU A 183 -15.37 61.35 10.49
CA LEU A 183 -14.67 62.26 9.54
C LEU A 183 -13.36 61.70 8.94
N THR A 184 -13.07 62.23 7.76
CA THR A 184 -12.02 62.05 6.74
C THR A 184 -10.52 62.20 7.09
N ILE A 185 -9.68 61.60 6.22
CA ILE A 185 -8.43 62.15 5.62
C ILE A 185 -7.09 62.13 6.42
N ARG A 186 -6.21 61.20 6.00
CA ARG A 186 -4.89 61.42 5.34
C ARG A 186 -3.78 62.31 6.01
N ASN A 187 -2.66 61.63 6.31
CA ASN A 187 -1.24 62.02 6.05
C ASN A 187 -0.38 62.88 7.03
N LYS A 188 0.91 62.46 7.10
CA LYS A 188 2.19 63.20 7.30
C LYS A 188 2.75 63.57 8.71
N LEU A 189 3.85 62.86 9.03
CA LEU A 189 5.22 63.33 9.40
C LEU A 189 5.55 64.03 10.75
N GLN A 190 6.63 63.49 11.39
CA GLN A 190 7.67 64.18 12.22
C GLN A 190 7.23 64.80 13.56
N THR A 191 8.01 64.89 14.65
CA THR A 191 9.41 64.49 15.04
C THR A 191 9.46 64.40 16.58
N ALA A 192 10.43 63.86 17.32
CA ALA A 192 11.74 63.20 17.09
C ALA A 192 11.87 62.02 18.13
N ALA A 193 12.98 61.55 18.72
CA ALA A 193 14.43 61.84 18.73
C ALA A 193 15.23 60.56 19.12
N VAL A 194 16.58 60.60 19.12
CA VAL A 194 17.48 59.44 19.37
C VAL A 194 18.76 59.89 20.12
N PRO A 195 19.26 59.12 21.11
CA PRO A 195 20.61 58.53 21.02
C PRO A 195 20.76 57.14 21.71
N ALA A 196 21.89 56.41 21.63
CA ALA A 196 22.62 55.87 20.46
C ALA A 196 23.88 55.07 20.89
N VAL A 197 24.05 53.81 20.42
CA VAL A 197 25.36 53.13 20.15
C VAL A 197 26.21 52.77 21.43
N PRO A 198 27.19 51.80 21.44
CA PRO A 198 27.74 50.89 20.42
C PRO A 198 27.68 49.35 20.70
N PRO A 199 27.97 48.50 19.69
CA PRO A 199 28.32 47.08 19.82
C PRO A 199 29.82 46.77 19.54
N ALA A 200 30.34 45.62 20.02
CA ALA A 200 31.64 45.03 19.67
C ALA A 200 31.75 43.57 20.19
N PRO A 201 32.72 42.75 19.74
CA PRO A 201 33.16 42.50 18.35
C PRO A 201 33.23 40.99 18.02
N ALA A 202 33.58 40.63 16.78
CA ALA A 202 33.88 39.24 16.37
C ALA A 202 35.39 38.89 16.50
N PRO A 203 35.78 37.63 16.78
CA PRO A 203 37.16 37.15 16.74
C PRO A 203 37.51 36.34 15.47
N VAL A 204 38.80 36.06 15.27
CA VAL A 204 39.42 35.48 14.04
C VAL A 204 40.20 34.20 14.37
N LEU A 205 40.50 33.36 13.36
CA LEU A 205 41.35 32.17 13.47
C LEU A 205 42.77 32.46 14.03
N PRO A 206 43.36 31.49 14.74
CA PRO A 206 44.80 31.27 14.80
C PRO A 206 45.23 29.94 14.12
N ASN A 207 46.52 29.80 13.82
CA ASN A 207 47.11 28.58 13.22
C ASN A 207 48.57 28.41 13.66
N HIS A 208 48.92 27.33 14.40
CA HIS A 208 50.18 26.56 14.30
C HIS A 208 50.37 25.47 15.38
N ASN A 209 50.85 24.30 14.93
CA ASN A 209 51.86 23.38 15.51
C ASN A 209 51.90 23.01 17.02
N GLN A 210 51.54 21.73 17.31
CA GLN A 210 52.31 20.71 18.09
C GLN A 210 52.74 20.92 19.57
N PRO A 211 53.07 19.85 20.35
CA PRO A 211 52.52 18.48 20.37
C PRO A 211 52.28 17.88 21.80
N LEU A 212 51.66 16.69 21.86
CA LEU A 212 51.80 15.62 22.88
C LEU A 212 51.68 15.95 24.40
N HIS A 213 50.68 15.35 25.08
CA HIS A 213 50.92 14.54 26.30
C HIS A 213 49.69 13.68 26.74
N HIS A 214 49.97 12.47 27.20
CA HIS A 214 49.13 11.54 27.99
C HIS A 214 49.89 11.25 29.33
N PRO A 215 49.37 10.50 30.34
CA PRO A 215 48.19 9.60 30.37
C PRO A 215 47.28 9.72 31.63
N GLU A 216 46.35 8.76 31.80
CA GLU A 216 45.71 8.29 33.06
C GLU A 216 44.82 9.28 33.88
N GLN A 217 43.76 8.87 34.60
CA GLN A 217 43.44 7.59 35.27
C GLN A 217 41.90 7.43 35.48
N SER A 218 41.41 6.23 35.80
CA SER A 218 39.98 5.96 36.13
C SER A 218 39.74 5.72 37.63
N PRO A 219 38.48 5.85 38.11
CA PRO A 219 37.97 4.88 39.08
C PRO A 219 36.54 4.37 38.77
N HIS A 220 36.20 3.21 39.35
CA HIS A 220 34.90 2.51 39.21
C HIS A 220 33.79 3.09 40.12
N PRO A 221 32.50 2.75 39.88
CA PRO A 221 31.36 3.47 40.43
C PRO A 221 30.93 3.04 41.84
N SER A 222 30.41 4.00 42.61
CA SER A 222 29.65 3.79 43.85
C SER A 222 28.16 3.91 43.56
N GLY A 223 27.36 2.89 43.92
CA GLY A 223 25.93 2.86 43.62
C GLY A 223 25.08 3.75 44.54
N ALA A 224 24.20 4.56 43.94
CA ALA A 224 23.09 5.23 44.63
C ALA A 224 21.88 5.31 43.68
N THR A 225 20.82 4.57 43.97
CA THR A 225 19.57 4.60 43.19
C THR A 225 18.72 5.81 43.57
N ALA A 226 18.80 6.88 42.77
CA ALA A 226 17.88 8.01 42.85
C ALA A 226 16.58 7.72 42.05
N PRO A 227 15.40 8.21 42.48
CA PRO A 227 14.17 8.07 41.71
C PRO A 227 14.20 8.87 40.41
N LEU A 228 13.60 8.34 39.34
CA LEU A 228 13.38 9.06 38.09
C LEU A 228 12.31 10.14 38.28
N GLN A 229 12.72 11.40 38.42
CA GLN A 229 11.87 12.56 38.18
C GLN A 229 12.15 13.09 36.76
N SER A 230 11.33 12.66 35.80
CA SER A 230 11.46 13.00 34.38
C SER A 230 10.44 14.06 33.95
N ASP A 231 10.51 15.25 34.54
CA ASP A 231 9.71 16.43 34.15
C ASP A 231 10.52 17.44 33.29
N ALA A 232 11.66 17.01 32.74
CA ALA A 232 12.26 17.65 31.57
C ALA A 232 11.58 17.10 30.31
N PRO A 233 11.28 17.93 29.28
CA PRO A 233 10.91 17.40 27.98
C PRO A 233 12.06 16.54 27.46
N GLY A 234 11.79 15.27 27.17
CA GLY A 234 12.81 14.32 26.76
C GLY A 234 13.57 14.82 25.54
N ASP A 235 14.90 14.81 25.62
CA ASP A 235 15.79 15.18 24.51
C ASP A 235 15.79 14.05 23.48
N TYR A 236 14.70 13.94 22.71
CA TYR A 236 14.50 12.90 21.70
C TYR A 236 15.42 13.15 20.51
N GLN A 237 16.65 12.64 20.59
CA GLN A 237 17.67 12.84 19.56
C GLN A 237 17.33 12.00 18.31
N PRO A 238 16.94 12.60 17.16
CA PRO A 238 16.59 11.84 15.96
C PRO A 238 17.77 11.04 15.40
N ALA A 239 19.01 11.38 15.78
CA ALA A 239 20.22 10.64 15.43
C ALA A 239 20.22 9.19 15.95
N ALA A 240 19.48 8.88 17.02
CA ALA A 240 19.30 7.52 17.51
C ALA A 240 18.52 6.62 16.53
N PHE A 241 17.83 7.21 15.55
CA PHE A 241 17.09 6.54 14.48
C PHE A 241 17.83 6.60 13.14
N SER A 242 19.14 6.88 13.15
CA SER A 242 19.96 6.99 11.94
C SER A 242 20.29 5.64 11.30
N ILE A 243 20.71 5.67 10.02
CA ILE A 243 21.22 4.49 9.31
C ILE A 243 22.42 3.88 10.06
N THR A 244 23.27 4.73 10.65
CA THR A 244 24.39 4.31 11.50
C THR A 244 23.94 3.65 12.80
N SER A 245 22.92 4.17 13.48
CA SER A 245 22.36 3.53 14.69
C SER A 245 21.81 2.14 14.37
N ALA A 246 20.95 2.04 13.34
CA ALA A 246 20.41 0.76 12.89
C ALA A 246 21.51 -0.25 12.48
N ALA A 247 22.60 0.22 11.87
CA ALA A 247 23.75 -0.63 11.55
C ALA A 247 24.53 -1.08 12.80
N ASN A 248 24.66 -0.23 13.82
CA ASN A 248 25.30 -0.61 15.08
C ASN A 248 24.48 -1.67 15.83
N ASP A 249 23.14 -1.54 15.82
CA ASP A 249 22.24 -2.55 16.38
C ASP A 249 22.40 -3.90 15.65
N VAL A 250 22.47 -3.90 14.31
CA VAL A 250 22.74 -5.12 13.52
C VAL A 250 24.10 -5.73 13.87
N ALA A 251 25.16 -4.93 14.02
CA ALA A 251 26.48 -5.41 14.42
C ALA A 251 26.49 -5.98 15.86
N ALA A 252 25.72 -5.38 16.79
CA ALA A 252 25.55 -5.87 18.16
C ALA A 252 24.73 -7.18 18.21
N VAL A 253 23.69 -7.33 17.39
CA VAL A 253 22.94 -8.58 17.23
C VAL A 253 23.85 -9.68 16.67
N ILE A 254 24.60 -9.41 15.60
CA ILE A 254 25.58 -10.36 15.04
C ILE A 254 26.60 -10.80 16.09
N SER A 255 27.08 -9.87 16.91
CA SER A 255 28.05 -10.15 17.98
C SER A 255 27.48 -10.94 19.16
N SER A 256 26.18 -10.80 19.45
CA SER A 256 25.51 -11.44 20.60
C SER A 256 24.94 -12.83 20.30
N LEU A 257 24.74 -13.18 19.02
CA LEU A 257 24.34 -14.53 18.59
C LEU A 257 25.43 -15.60 18.82
N GLY A 258 26.71 -15.19 18.95
CA GLY A 258 27.83 -16.11 19.20
C GLY A 258 28.29 -16.92 17.98
N GLU A 259 27.81 -16.57 16.78
CA GLU A 259 28.08 -17.30 15.54
C GLU A 259 29.52 -17.15 15.03
N THR A 260 30.04 -18.21 14.42
CA THR A 260 31.42 -18.23 13.87
C THR A 260 31.53 -17.71 12.41
N SER A 261 30.38 -17.59 11.75
CA SER A 261 30.23 -17.02 10.41
C SER A 261 28.84 -16.44 10.21
N ALA A 262 28.74 -15.17 9.82
CA ALA A 262 27.46 -14.52 9.51
C ALA A 262 27.39 -14.03 8.05
N TYR A 263 26.18 -13.97 7.50
CA TYR A 263 25.90 -13.35 6.20
C TYR A 263 24.81 -12.30 6.38
N VAL A 264 25.04 -11.08 5.90
CA VAL A 264 24.13 -9.95 6.13
C VAL A 264 23.42 -9.62 4.83
N TYR A 265 22.10 -9.83 4.81
CA TYR A 265 21.24 -9.56 3.66
C TYR A 265 20.47 -8.25 3.85
N GLY A 266 20.59 -7.34 2.88
CA GLY A 266 19.83 -6.10 2.80
C GLY A 266 19.02 -6.03 1.51
N VAL A 267 17.80 -5.49 1.59
CA VAL A 267 16.95 -5.22 0.44
C VAL A 267 16.42 -3.78 0.52
N SER A 268 16.36 -3.06 -0.61
CA SER A 268 15.88 -1.67 -0.64
C SER A 268 16.73 -0.76 0.28
N TYR A 269 16.10 0.08 1.11
CA TYR A 269 16.72 0.77 2.25
C TYR A 269 17.68 -0.12 3.07
N GLY A 270 17.39 -1.41 3.21
CA GLY A 270 18.26 -2.37 3.89
C GLY A 270 19.66 -2.48 3.28
N THR A 271 19.88 -2.19 1.98
CA THR A 271 21.24 -2.18 1.42
C THR A 271 22.08 -1.02 1.95
N ALA A 272 21.46 0.12 2.31
CA ALA A 272 22.15 1.23 2.97
C ALA A 272 22.57 0.84 4.39
N VAL A 273 21.69 0.20 5.17
CA VAL A 273 22.02 -0.32 6.51
C VAL A 273 23.13 -1.38 6.41
N VAL A 274 23.02 -2.33 5.49
CA VAL A 274 24.01 -3.41 5.33
C VAL A 274 25.36 -2.92 4.82
N SER A 275 25.39 -1.88 3.97
CA SER A 275 26.64 -1.23 3.58
C SER A 275 27.22 -0.41 4.74
N ARG A 276 26.38 0.27 5.54
CA ARG A 276 26.78 0.94 6.79
C ARG A 276 27.39 -0.05 7.81
N VAL A 277 26.87 -1.29 7.92
CA VAL A 277 27.50 -2.39 8.69
C VAL A 277 28.85 -2.80 8.09
N MET A 278 29.01 -2.77 6.75
CA MET A 278 30.27 -3.13 6.08
C MET A 278 31.42 -2.20 6.47
N HIS A 279 31.17 -0.89 6.66
CA HIS A 279 32.18 0.06 7.17
C HIS A 279 32.74 -0.33 8.56
N PHE A 280 31.95 -1.01 9.39
CA PHE A 280 32.40 -1.45 10.73
C PHE A 280 33.26 -2.73 10.69
N SER A 281 33.34 -3.41 9.55
CA SER A 281 34.12 -4.64 9.35
C SER A 281 33.94 -5.72 10.45
N PRO A 282 32.71 -6.16 10.81
CA PRO A 282 32.52 -7.11 11.91
C PRO A 282 33.17 -8.47 11.59
N SER A 283 34.11 -8.93 12.43
CA SER A 283 35.05 -10.02 12.14
C SER A 283 34.42 -11.41 11.90
N VAL A 284 33.17 -11.62 12.32
CA VAL A 284 32.42 -12.86 12.07
C VAL A 284 31.64 -12.84 10.76
N VAL A 285 31.40 -11.68 10.15
CA VAL A 285 30.71 -11.60 8.86
C VAL A 285 31.63 -12.13 7.76
N ARG A 286 31.09 -12.94 6.85
CA ARG A 286 31.81 -13.53 5.70
C ARG A 286 31.28 -13.04 4.36
N GLY A 287 30.05 -12.52 4.32
CA GLY A 287 29.46 -12.02 3.10
C GLY A 287 28.34 -11.01 3.34
N PHE A 288 28.25 -10.03 2.44
CA PHE A 288 27.19 -9.04 2.39
C PHE A 288 26.37 -9.25 1.11
N ILE A 289 25.05 -9.19 1.21
CA ILE A 289 24.14 -9.33 0.06
C ILE A 289 23.30 -8.05 -0.04
N LEU A 290 23.30 -7.42 -1.22
CA LEU A 290 22.59 -6.18 -1.50
C LEU A 290 21.58 -6.42 -2.64
N ASP A 291 20.28 -6.45 -2.35
CA ASP A 291 19.20 -6.65 -3.33
C ASP A 291 18.38 -5.37 -3.59
N GLY A 292 18.39 -4.86 -4.82
CA GLY A 292 17.74 -3.59 -5.17
C GLY A 292 18.39 -2.42 -4.43
N VAL A 293 19.54 -1.96 -4.96
CA VAL A 293 20.55 -1.22 -4.18
C VAL A 293 20.27 0.27 -4.07
N GLN A 294 20.15 0.75 -2.83
CA GLN A 294 20.45 2.11 -2.43
C GLN A 294 21.97 2.33 -2.42
N SER A 295 22.52 3.15 -3.34
CA SER A 295 23.96 3.49 -3.36
C SER A 295 24.32 4.42 -2.19
N GLU A 296 25.52 4.28 -1.63
CA GLU A 296 25.98 5.08 -0.49
C GLU A 296 26.51 6.46 -0.89
N ALA A 297 27.02 6.61 -2.13
CA ALA A 297 27.75 7.79 -2.54
C ALA A 297 27.44 8.24 -3.97
N PHE A 298 27.52 9.54 -4.21
CA PHE A 298 27.12 10.20 -5.45
C PHE A 298 27.95 11.48 -5.67
N PRO A 299 28.34 11.80 -6.92
CA PRO A 299 29.17 12.97 -7.22
C PRO A 299 28.37 14.27 -7.21
N THR A 300 27.06 14.21 -7.46
CA THR A 300 26.14 15.35 -7.48
C THR A 300 24.75 14.95 -7.00
N TRP A 301 23.91 15.92 -6.62
CA TRP A 301 22.51 15.64 -6.27
C TRP A 301 21.66 15.10 -7.45
N ILE A 302 22.03 15.34 -8.72
CA ILE A 302 21.29 14.77 -9.86
C ILE A 302 21.62 13.28 -10.08
N ASP A 303 22.74 12.81 -9.52
CA ASP A 303 23.19 11.41 -9.53
C ASP A 303 22.86 10.66 -8.23
N ALA A 304 22.28 11.34 -7.23
CA ALA A 304 22.00 10.75 -5.91
C ALA A 304 20.78 9.80 -5.93
N PRO A 305 20.75 8.75 -5.11
CA PRO A 305 19.56 7.92 -4.88
C PRO A 305 18.60 8.54 -3.84
N THR A 306 18.26 9.83 -3.99
CA THR A 306 17.35 10.53 -3.07
C THR A 306 15.91 10.47 -3.54
N PHE A 307 14.95 10.54 -2.61
CA PHE A 307 13.52 10.56 -2.95
C PHE A 307 13.13 11.76 -3.82
N THR A 308 13.85 12.88 -3.72
CA THR A 308 13.72 14.03 -4.65
C THR A 308 14.01 13.69 -6.12
N ASN A 309 14.62 12.54 -6.39
CA ASN A 309 14.96 12.07 -7.71
C ASN A 309 14.02 10.96 -8.22
N TRP A 310 13.19 10.37 -7.36
CA TRP A 310 12.29 9.24 -7.67
C TRP A 310 11.51 9.41 -8.98
N ASP A 311 10.78 10.52 -9.15
CA ASP A 311 9.98 10.76 -10.37
C ASP A 311 10.84 10.91 -11.63
N ARG A 312 12.10 11.34 -11.48
CA ARG A 312 13.09 11.32 -12.57
C ARG A 312 13.55 9.90 -12.80
N ASP A 313 14.03 9.21 -11.77
CA ASP A 313 14.69 7.90 -11.85
C ASP A 313 13.78 6.81 -12.43
N PHE A 314 12.48 6.87 -12.12
CA PHE A 314 11.43 6.03 -12.67
C PHE A 314 11.35 6.09 -14.21
N SER A 315 11.55 7.29 -14.79
CA SER A 315 11.43 7.60 -16.23
C SER A 315 12.71 8.21 -16.83
N ASP A 316 13.88 7.99 -16.21
CA ASP A 316 15.08 8.80 -16.44
C ASP A 316 15.58 8.71 -17.87
N VAL A 317 15.67 9.83 -18.59
CA VAL A 317 16.12 9.90 -19.99
C VAL A 317 17.42 9.11 -20.24
N ALA A 318 18.31 8.99 -19.24
CA ALA A 318 19.58 8.26 -19.31
C ALA A 318 19.46 6.72 -19.22
N ARG A 319 18.63 6.14 -18.34
CA ARG A 319 18.51 4.67 -18.13
C ARG A 319 17.07 4.14 -17.91
N ARG A 320 16.06 4.98 -18.15
CA ARG A 320 14.63 4.76 -18.43
C ARG A 320 14.05 3.45 -17.92
N VAL A 321 13.73 3.31 -16.64
CA VAL A 321 13.13 2.06 -16.13
C VAL A 321 11.74 1.83 -16.74
N ALA A 322 10.84 2.80 -16.60
CA ALA A 322 9.52 2.77 -17.23
C ALA A 322 9.63 2.69 -18.76
N ASP A 323 10.38 3.58 -19.40
CA ASP A 323 10.40 3.56 -20.86
C ASP A 323 11.13 2.34 -21.47
N ARG A 324 12.03 1.65 -20.73
CA ARG A 324 12.63 0.39 -21.21
C ARG A 324 11.57 -0.70 -21.30
N PHE A 325 10.62 -0.75 -20.37
CA PHE A 325 9.45 -1.62 -20.49
C PHE A 325 8.55 -1.22 -21.69
N LEU A 326 8.40 0.08 -21.96
CA LEU A 326 7.69 0.55 -23.16
C LEU A 326 8.41 0.18 -24.47
N ASP A 327 9.75 0.13 -24.48
CA ASP A 327 10.55 -0.36 -25.62
C ASP A 327 10.53 -1.89 -25.75
N LEU A 328 10.49 -2.64 -24.64
CA LEU A 328 10.38 -4.10 -24.66
C LEU A 328 9.09 -4.60 -25.35
N CYS A 329 8.03 -3.79 -25.38
CA CYS A 329 6.83 -4.04 -26.18
C CYS A 329 7.09 -4.00 -27.70
N HIS A 330 8.08 -3.23 -28.17
CA HIS A 330 8.49 -3.23 -29.58
C HIS A 330 9.39 -4.43 -29.91
N ASP A 331 10.21 -4.86 -28.96
CA ASP A 331 11.06 -6.07 -29.09
C ASP A 331 10.18 -7.34 -29.15
N ASP A 332 9.10 -7.40 -28.37
CA ASP A 332 8.11 -8.50 -28.36
C ASP A 332 7.22 -8.54 -29.62
N ALA A 333 6.97 -9.75 -30.12
CA ALA A 333 6.21 -9.97 -31.35
C ALA A 333 4.69 -9.77 -31.17
N PHE A 334 4.14 -10.11 -30.01
CA PHE A 334 2.70 -9.94 -29.73
C PHE A 334 2.38 -8.47 -29.46
N CYS A 335 3.13 -7.80 -28.59
CA CYS A 335 2.89 -6.40 -28.21
C CYS A 335 3.10 -5.44 -29.40
N ARG A 336 4.12 -5.66 -30.24
CA ARG A 336 4.31 -4.94 -31.51
C ARG A 336 3.18 -5.16 -32.52
N SER A 337 2.37 -6.22 -32.40
CA SER A 337 1.16 -6.37 -33.24
C SER A 337 0.02 -5.43 -32.82
N LYS A 338 -0.01 -4.98 -31.56
CA LYS A 338 -1.01 -4.07 -31.00
C LYS A 338 -0.62 -2.58 -31.10
N PHE A 339 0.66 -2.25 -31.25
CA PHE A 339 1.17 -0.86 -31.31
C PHE A 339 2.29 -0.66 -32.34
N SER A 340 2.31 0.49 -33.02
CA SER A 340 3.48 0.91 -33.82
C SER A 340 4.67 1.25 -32.93
N THR A 341 4.46 2.04 -31.87
CA THR A 341 5.32 2.11 -30.67
C THR A 341 4.44 2.40 -29.46
N LEU A 342 4.61 1.67 -28.36
CA LEU A 342 3.78 1.87 -27.16
C LEU A 342 4.00 3.26 -26.54
N ARG A 343 5.27 3.72 -26.47
CA ARG A 343 5.65 5.05 -25.98
C ARG A 343 4.98 6.17 -26.79
N GLY A 344 5.00 6.09 -28.13
CA GLY A 344 4.37 7.10 -28.99
C GLY A 344 2.85 7.09 -28.85
N THR A 345 2.22 5.91 -28.77
CA THR A 345 0.79 5.77 -28.52
C THR A 345 0.37 6.39 -27.18
N LEU A 346 1.16 6.21 -26.12
CA LEU A 346 0.94 6.82 -24.80
C LEU A 346 1.02 8.36 -24.84
N GLN A 347 2.04 8.91 -25.52
CA GLN A 347 2.22 10.36 -25.63
C GLN A 347 1.05 11.05 -26.35
N VAL A 348 0.54 10.46 -27.44
CA VAL A 348 -0.64 10.99 -28.14
C VAL A 348 -1.90 10.83 -27.29
N LEU A 349 -2.07 9.70 -26.58
CA LEU A 349 -3.19 9.49 -25.65
C LEU A 349 -3.25 10.56 -24.54
N TYR A 350 -2.11 10.91 -23.96
CA TYR A 350 -2.03 11.98 -22.95
C TYR A 350 -2.48 13.34 -23.51
N ALA A 351 -1.99 13.72 -24.69
CA ALA A 351 -2.39 14.97 -25.35
C ALA A 351 -3.89 14.99 -25.73
N ASP A 352 -4.40 13.87 -26.24
CA ASP A 352 -5.82 13.73 -26.60
C ASP A 352 -6.73 13.87 -25.35
N LEU A 353 -6.37 13.22 -24.23
CA LEU A 353 -7.12 13.27 -22.98
C LEU A 353 -7.12 14.66 -22.34
N ASP A 354 -5.95 15.31 -22.25
CA ASP A 354 -5.79 16.64 -21.67
C ASP A 354 -6.45 17.74 -22.52
N SER A 355 -6.66 17.50 -23.82
CA SER A 355 -7.42 18.40 -24.69
C SER A 355 -8.92 18.52 -24.33
N GLY A 356 -9.42 17.64 -23.46
CA GLY A 356 -10.83 17.57 -23.08
C GLY A 356 -11.78 16.97 -24.12
N LYS A 357 -11.28 16.61 -25.31
CA LYS A 357 -12.09 16.16 -26.46
C LYS A 357 -12.18 14.64 -26.61
N HIS A 358 -11.35 13.89 -25.88
CA HIS A 358 -11.29 12.44 -25.99
C HIS A 358 -12.41 11.78 -25.17
N ASN A 359 -13.09 10.79 -25.75
CA ASN A 359 -14.28 10.16 -25.14
C ASN A 359 -14.04 9.65 -23.70
N CYS A 360 -12.84 9.14 -23.42
CA CYS A 360 -12.48 8.60 -22.10
C CYS A 360 -11.98 9.66 -21.10
N THR A 361 -11.95 10.96 -21.43
CA THR A 361 -11.49 12.00 -20.49
C THR A 361 -12.34 12.02 -19.22
N ALA A 362 -13.66 11.85 -19.33
CA ALA A 362 -14.55 11.78 -18.16
C ALA A 362 -14.28 10.54 -17.28
N PHE A 363 -14.07 9.38 -17.92
CA PHE A 363 -13.68 8.13 -17.22
C PHE A 363 -12.35 8.30 -16.48
N VAL A 364 -11.31 8.79 -17.17
CA VAL A 364 -9.99 9.02 -16.57
C VAL A 364 -10.06 10.03 -15.42
N LYS A 365 -10.84 11.12 -15.55
CA LYS A 365 -11.05 12.07 -14.44
C LYS A 365 -11.71 11.41 -13.22
N SER A 366 -12.66 10.48 -13.41
CA SER A 366 -13.31 9.78 -12.30
C SER A 366 -12.37 8.86 -11.48
N LEU A 367 -11.13 8.65 -11.94
CA LEU A 367 -10.09 7.92 -11.20
C LEU A 367 -9.22 8.84 -10.31
N GLY A 368 -9.52 10.14 -10.24
CA GLY A 368 -8.77 11.12 -9.45
C GLY A 368 -9.60 12.35 -9.09
N ASN A 369 -8.93 13.46 -8.79
CA ASN A 369 -9.59 14.74 -8.48
C ASN A 369 -9.76 15.58 -9.75
N ASP A 370 -10.88 16.32 -9.85
CA ASP A 370 -11.23 17.12 -11.03
C ASP A 370 -10.17 18.16 -11.44
N ASP A 371 -9.40 18.69 -10.49
CA ASP A 371 -8.35 19.68 -10.76
C ASP A 371 -7.06 19.09 -11.38
N ILE A 372 -6.93 17.76 -11.41
CA ILE A 372 -5.74 17.08 -11.95
C ILE A 372 -5.90 16.84 -13.45
N ALA A 373 -4.84 17.09 -14.21
CA ALA A 373 -4.78 16.77 -15.64
C ALA A 373 -4.99 15.26 -15.87
N PRO A 374 -5.89 14.83 -16.78
CA PRO A 374 -6.13 13.42 -17.08
C PRO A 374 -4.87 12.59 -17.34
N SER A 375 -3.87 13.15 -18.04
CA SER A 375 -2.59 12.46 -18.27
C SER A 375 -1.79 12.23 -16.98
N ASN A 376 -1.87 13.13 -16.00
CA ASN A 376 -1.23 12.97 -14.69
C ASN A 376 -1.92 11.91 -13.82
N ILE A 377 -3.25 11.78 -13.91
CA ILE A 377 -3.99 10.69 -13.28
C ILE A 377 -3.49 9.33 -13.82
N LEU A 378 -3.31 9.23 -15.14
CA LEU A 378 -2.76 8.01 -15.77
C LEU A 378 -1.27 7.78 -15.47
N ARG A 379 -0.43 8.83 -15.38
CA ARG A 379 0.97 8.69 -14.95
C ARG A 379 1.07 8.06 -13.56
N ALA A 380 0.26 8.54 -12.61
CA ALA A 380 0.19 8.00 -11.26
C ALA A 380 -0.35 6.56 -11.24
N LEU A 381 -1.44 6.29 -11.99
CA LEU A 381 -2.02 4.95 -12.10
C LEU A 381 -1.00 3.94 -12.65
N PHE A 382 -0.36 4.23 -13.78
CA PHE A 382 0.67 3.37 -14.36
C PHE A 382 1.91 3.28 -13.47
N GLY A 383 2.29 4.36 -12.79
CA GLY A 383 3.36 4.38 -11.77
C GLY A 383 3.06 3.51 -10.54
N SER A 384 1.79 3.24 -10.24
CA SER A 384 1.39 2.29 -9.18
C SER A 384 1.32 0.83 -9.66
N PHE A 385 0.99 0.60 -10.94
CA PHE A 385 1.03 -0.73 -11.56
C PHE A 385 2.47 -1.21 -11.81
N PHE A 386 3.36 -0.31 -12.20
CA PHE A 386 4.69 -0.64 -12.73
C PHE A 386 5.63 -1.43 -11.78
N PRO A 387 5.66 -1.18 -10.44
CA PRO A 387 6.54 -1.91 -9.52
C PRO A 387 6.18 -3.39 -9.33
N ASP A 388 4.96 -3.81 -9.66
CA ASP A 388 4.54 -5.21 -9.59
C ASP A 388 4.75 -5.93 -10.93
N MET A 389 5.29 -7.14 -10.85
CA MET A 389 5.70 -7.94 -12.01
C MET A 389 4.55 -8.27 -12.98
N ALA A 390 3.33 -8.38 -12.46
CA ALA A 390 2.12 -8.72 -13.20
C ALA A 390 1.25 -7.48 -13.49
N MET A 391 1.03 -6.58 -12.51
CA MET A 391 0.18 -5.40 -12.71
C MET A 391 0.74 -4.47 -13.80
N ARG A 392 2.07 -4.40 -13.99
CA ARG A 392 2.66 -3.63 -15.10
C ARG A 392 2.20 -4.09 -16.49
N LEU A 393 1.76 -5.34 -16.65
CA LEU A 393 1.16 -5.84 -17.90
C LEU A 393 -0.24 -5.28 -18.18
N LEU A 394 -0.88 -4.63 -17.19
CA LEU A 394 -2.10 -3.85 -17.39
C LEU A 394 -1.83 -2.57 -18.18
N VAL A 395 -0.64 -1.96 -18.05
CA VAL A 395 -0.28 -0.69 -18.71
C VAL A 395 -0.51 -0.72 -20.23
N PRO A 396 0.03 -1.67 -21.02
CA PRO A 396 -0.27 -1.74 -22.45
C PRO A 396 -1.76 -2.00 -22.74
N VAL A 397 -2.43 -2.85 -21.96
CA VAL A 397 -3.87 -3.13 -22.15
C VAL A 397 -4.70 -1.85 -21.94
N PHE A 398 -4.46 -1.10 -20.87
CA PHE A 398 -5.12 0.17 -20.60
C PHE A 398 -4.84 1.19 -21.70
N ILE A 399 -3.60 1.28 -22.20
CA ILE A 399 -3.26 2.19 -23.32
C ILE A 399 -4.05 1.80 -24.58
N TYR A 400 -4.13 0.51 -24.93
CA TYR A 400 -4.92 0.03 -26.07
C TYR A 400 -6.42 0.34 -25.93
N ARG A 401 -6.99 -0.05 -24.78
CA ARG A 401 -8.40 0.14 -24.44
C ARG A 401 -8.78 1.63 -24.39
N LEU A 402 -7.94 2.48 -23.81
CA LEU A 402 -8.14 3.94 -23.79
C LEU A 402 -8.03 4.55 -25.20
N ARG A 403 -7.10 4.12 -26.06
CA ARG A 403 -7.02 4.62 -27.46
C ARG A 403 -8.26 4.30 -28.29
N ARG A 404 -8.97 3.22 -27.96
CA ARG A 404 -10.19 2.77 -28.65
C ARG A 404 -11.47 3.37 -28.05
N CYS A 405 -11.52 3.45 -26.71
CA CYS A 405 -12.57 4.06 -25.90
C CYS A 405 -14.02 3.76 -26.34
N THR A 406 -14.38 2.47 -26.36
CA THR A 406 -15.79 2.06 -26.35
C THR A 406 -16.32 1.93 -24.90
N ALA A 407 -17.65 1.79 -24.74
CA ALA A 407 -18.24 1.48 -23.44
C ALA A 407 -17.64 0.20 -22.82
N ASN A 408 -17.59 -0.87 -23.62
CA ASN A 408 -16.95 -2.14 -23.26
C ASN A 408 -15.49 -1.99 -22.80
N ASP A 409 -14.73 -1.07 -23.41
CA ASP A 409 -13.35 -0.83 -22.99
C ASP A 409 -13.26 -0.17 -21.60
N MET A 410 -14.21 0.72 -21.26
CA MET A 410 -14.36 1.28 -19.91
C MET A 410 -14.84 0.23 -18.91
N ASP A 411 -15.76 -0.68 -19.28
CA ASP A 411 -16.21 -1.78 -18.43
C ASP A 411 -15.06 -2.76 -18.12
N VAL A 412 -14.28 -3.15 -19.13
CA VAL A 412 -13.08 -3.99 -19.00
C VAL A 412 -12.04 -3.36 -18.07
N MET A 413 -11.74 -2.07 -18.24
CA MET A 413 -10.81 -1.36 -17.36
C MET A 413 -11.38 -1.17 -15.95
N THR A 414 -12.69 -0.94 -15.81
CA THR A 414 -13.36 -0.84 -14.50
C THR A 414 -13.26 -2.15 -13.73
N PHE A 415 -13.48 -3.29 -14.39
CA PHE A 415 -13.29 -4.60 -13.75
C PHE A 415 -11.84 -4.81 -13.31
N ALA A 416 -10.85 -4.46 -14.13
CA ALA A 416 -9.44 -4.56 -13.74
C ALA A 416 -9.08 -3.63 -12.57
N LEU A 417 -9.62 -2.41 -12.53
CA LEU A 417 -9.46 -1.50 -11.38
C LEU A 417 -10.14 -2.06 -10.12
N ILE A 418 -11.31 -2.70 -10.23
CA ILE A 418 -11.96 -3.40 -9.12
C ILE A 418 -11.18 -4.65 -8.70
N ARG A 419 -10.42 -5.29 -9.60
CA ARG A 419 -9.52 -6.41 -9.24
C ARG A 419 -8.24 -5.96 -8.53
N VAL A 420 -7.74 -4.75 -8.81
CA VAL A 420 -6.52 -4.21 -8.17
C VAL A 420 -6.85 -3.42 -6.89
N TYR A 421 -7.99 -2.73 -6.86
CA TYR A 421 -8.38 -1.78 -5.80
C TYR A 421 -9.79 -1.99 -5.23
N GLY A 422 -10.59 -2.93 -5.72
CA GLY A 422 -11.97 -3.15 -5.25
C GLY A 422 -12.07 -3.93 -3.93
N ASP A 423 -11.05 -4.72 -3.59
CA ASP A 423 -10.83 -5.19 -2.22
C ASP A 423 -10.47 -4.04 -1.26
N SER A 424 -10.20 -2.83 -1.79
CA SER A 424 -10.00 -1.59 -1.04
C SER A 424 -11.05 -0.52 -1.41
N GLU A 425 -12.34 -0.82 -1.17
CA GLU A 425 -13.36 0.23 -0.97
C GLU A 425 -13.02 1.03 0.31
N GLY A 426 -12.08 1.95 0.15
CA GLY A 426 -11.49 2.76 1.20
C GLY A 426 -10.02 3.02 0.91
N GLY A 427 -9.62 4.29 0.85
CA GLY A 427 -8.22 4.65 1.03
C GLY A 427 -7.79 4.21 2.43
N GLY A 428 -6.94 3.18 2.51
CA GLY A 428 -6.65 2.48 3.76
C GLY A 428 -7.55 1.28 4.07
N GLY A 429 -8.20 0.68 3.07
CA GLY A 429 -9.06 -0.51 3.17
C GLY A 429 -8.35 -1.84 3.50
N GLY A 430 -7.45 -1.85 4.49
CA GLY A 430 -7.18 -3.08 5.25
C GLY A 430 -8.25 -3.24 6.34
N ASP A 431 -7.89 -3.83 7.48
CA ASP A 431 -8.36 -3.22 8.73
C ASP A 431 -7.95 -1.73 8.70
N PRO A 432 -8.75 -0.78 9.24
CA PRO A 432 -8.23 0.55 9.51
C PRO A 432 -6.95 0.35 10.34
N PRO A 433 -5.81 0.95 9.94
CA PRO A 433 -4.52 0.61 10.54
C PRO A 433 -4.67 0.73 12.05
N ASP A 434 -4.47 -0.39 12.74
CA ASP A 434 -4.65 -0.47 14.19
C ASP A 434 -3.83 0.68 14.78
N VAL A 435 -4.49 1.59 15.48
CA VAL A 435 -3.87 2.87 15.87
C VAL A 435 -2.78 2.67 16.93
N ASP A 436 -2.72 1.47 17.51
CA ASP A 436 -1.66 0.99 18.39
C ASP A 436 -0.62 0.09 17.67
N ALA A 437 -0.82 -0.25 16.38
CA ALA A 437 0.19 -0.93 15.57
C ALA A 437 1.27 0.05 15.09
N PRO A 438 2.56 -0.36 15.08
CA PRO A 438 3.67 0.54 14.81
C PRO A 438 3.73 0.99 13.33
N ASP A 439 3.22 2.18 13.06
CA ASP A 439 3.43 2.89 11.80
C ASP A 439 4.90 3.33 11.65
N SER A 440 5.56 2.88 10.58
CA SER A 440 6.94 3.24 10.26
C SER A 440 7.10 4.66 9.72
N SER A 441 6.02 5.40 9.44
CA SER A 441 6.07 6.71 8.76
C SER A 441 6.92 7.75 9.49
N MET A 442 6.96 7.75 10.82
CA MET A 442 7.82 8.66 11.59
C MET A 442 9.31 8.35 11.35
N LEU A 443 9.69 7.08 11.52
CA LEU A 443 11.06 6.59 11.30
C LEU A 443 11.49 6.79 9.84
N TYR A 444 10.60 6.49 8.88
CA TYR A 444 10.82 6.72 7.45
C TYR A 444 11.10 8.21 7.17
N LYS A 445 10.28 9.14 7.68
CA LYS A 445 10.48 10.58 7.46
C LYS A 445 11.76 11.09 8.13
N THR A 446 12.08 10.61 9.34
CA THR A 446 13.36 10.91 10.00
C THR A 446 14.56 10.44 9.16
N ILE A 447 14.57 9.22 8.63
CA ILE A 447 15.67 8.72 7.79
C ILE A 447 15.72 9.47 6.45
N VAL A 448 14.59 9.58 5.74
CA VAL A 448 14.54 10.16 4.40
C VAL A 448 14.93 11.63 4.41
N PHE A 449 14.34 12.44 5.27
CA PHE A 449 14.66 13.88 5.35
C PHE A 449 16.03 14.17 6.01
N SER A 450 16.69 13.15 6.56
CA SER A 450 18.06 13.28 7.12
C SER A 450 19.16 12.81 6.17
N GLU A 451 19.02 11.67 5.48
CA GLU A 451 20.05 11.12 4.58
C GLU A 451 19.59 10.91 3.12
N LEU A 452 18.29 10.70 2.85
CA LEU A 452 17.80 10.29 1.51
C LEU A 452 16.99 11.38 0.79
N TRP A 453 17.19 12.65 1.15
CA TRP A 453 16.55 13.83 0.55
C TRP A 453 17.61 14.87 0.16
N GLN A 454 17.48 15.47 -1.02
CA GLN A 454 18.37 16.55 -1.46
C GLN A 454 18.19 17.77 -0.57
N ARG A 455 19.30 18.36 -0.10
CA ARG A 455 19.29 19.59 0.71
C ARG A 455 20.26 20.65 0.13
N PRO A 456 19.84 21.92 -0.05
CA PRO A 456 18.46 22.39 0.08
C PRO A 456 17.52 21.73 -0.94
N SER A 457 16.25 21.57 -0.55
CA SER A 457 15.22 20.88 -1.32
C SER A 457 14.97 21.57 -2.66
N PRO A 458 14.77 20.82 -3.75
CA PRO A 458 14.13 21.35 -4.96
C PRO A 458 12.75 21.95 -4.65
N GLY A 459 12.27 22.86 -5.50
CA GLY A 459 10.93 23.41 -5.40
C GLY A 459 9.87 22.38 -5.78
N LEU A 460 8.68 22.49 -5.18
CA LEU A 460 7.54 21.61 -5.50
C LEU A 460 7.20 21.63 -7.00
N MET A 461 7.26 22.79 -7.64
CA MET A 461 6.96 22.93 -9.08
C MET A 461 8.04 22.32 -9.97
N ASP A 462 9.30 22.28 -9.53
CA ASP A 462 10.39 21.62 -10.26
C ASP A 462 10.14 20.09 -10.28
N LEU A 463 9.85 19.51 -9.11
CA LEU A 463 9.55 18.08 -8.98
C LEU A 463 8.23 17.71 -9.67
N TYR A 464 7.22 18.56 -9.59
CA TYR A 464 5.98 18.40 -10.35
C TYR A 464 6.24 18.39 -11.87
N GLN A 465 7.11 19.27 -12.38
CA GLN A 465 7.43 19.28 -13.81
C GLN A 465 8.26 18.07 -14.24
N VAL A 466 9.13 17.53 -13.37
CA VAL A 466 9.77 16.22 -13.59
C VAL A 466 8.72 15.11 -13.71
N PHE A 467 7.77 15.04 -12.78
CA PHE A 467 6.66 14.09 -12.83
C PHE A 467 5.79 14.27 -14.10
N ALA A 468 5.40 15.49 -14.45
CA ALA A 468 4.59 15.77 -15.64
C ALA A 468 5.34 15.47 -16.97
N ASN A 469 6.67 15.52 -16.96
CA ASN A 469 7.50 15.13 -18.11
C ASN A 469 7.76 13.60 -18.18
N SER A 470 7.47 12.84 -17.12
CA SER A 470 7.63 11.38 -17.08
C SER A 470 6.67 10.64 -18.02
N THR A 471 6.98 9.39 -18.38
CA THR A 471 6.02 8.52 -19.08
C THR A 471 5.01 7.91 -18.10
N MET A 472 5.50 7.49 -16.92
CA MET A 472 4.74 7.14 -15.73
C MET A 472 5.64 7.28 -14.48
N SER A 473 5.07 7.66 -13.34
CA SER A 473 5.74 7.64 -12.03
C SER A 473 4.75 7.87 -10.89
N SER A 474 5.23 7.93 -9.65
CA SER A 474 4.40 7.98 -8.44
C SER A 474 3.92 9.38 -8.03
N GLY A 475 4.63 10.46 -8.41
CA GLY A 475 4.27 11.84 -8.10
C GLY A 475 4.65 12.25 -6.68
N ILE A 476 5.94 12.17 -6.33
CA ILE A 476 6.45 12.41 -4.97
C ILE A 476 6.50 13.89 -4.58
N TYR A 477 6.33 14.81 -5.52
CA TYR A 477 6.50 16.26 -5.37
C TYR A 477 5.71 16.89 -4.21
N SER A 478 4.63 16.26 -3.74
CA SER A 478 3.89 16.66 -2.54
C SER A 478 4.69 16.55 -1.24
N GLN A 479 5.67 15.64 -1.17
CA GLN A 479 6.53 15.43 0.01
C GLN A 479 7.41 16.64 0.35
N VAL A 480 7.55 17.63 -0.55
CA VAL A 480 8.22 18.91 -0.24
C VAL A 480 7.51 19.63 0.91
N LEU A 481 6.17 19.62 0.97
CA LEU A 481 5.42 20.21 2.09
C LEU A 481 5.75 19.49 3.41
N GLU A 482 5.84 18.17 3.37
CA GLU A 482 6.17 17.35 4.55
C GLU A 482 7.60 17.61 5.02
N TYR A 483 8.58 17.63 4.10
CA TYR A 483 9.97 17.96 4.38
C TYR A 483 10.09 19.31 5.12
N CYS A 484 9.49 20.36 4.56
CA CYS A 484 9.59 21.71 5.09
C CYS A 484 9.08 21.82 6.53
N LEU A 485 7.99 21.13 6.86
CA LEU A 485 7.40 21.10 8.22
C LEU A 485 8.20 20.19 9.17
N PHE A 486 8.62 19.01 8.70
CA PHE A 486 9.22 17.96 9.52
C PHE A 486 10.68 18.28 9.89
N ALA A 487 11.48 18.73 8.93
CA ALA A 487 12.83 19.26 9.15
C ALA A 487 12.79 20.69 9.76
N GLY A 488 11.62 21.35 9.77
CA GLY A 488 11.42 22.66 10.38
C GLY A 488 12.04 23.84 9.61
N VAL A 489 12.42 23.64 8.36
CA VAL A 489 13.17 24.59 7.52
C VAL A 489 12.28 25.61 6.78
N VAL A 490 11.01 25.77 7.20
CA VAL A 490 9.98 26.64 6.56
C VAL A 490 10.40 28.09 6.28
N ALA A 491 11.37 28.61 7.03
CA ALA A 491 11.92 29.96 6.86
C ALA A 491 13.44 29.98 6.58
N ALA A 492 14.05 28.80 6.40
CA ALA A 492 15.49 28.63 6.20
C ALA A 492 15.84 28.22 4.75
N GLU A 493 14.95 27.51 4.06
CA GLU A 493 15.12 27.12 2.65
C GLU A 493 14.14 27.86 1.74
N GLN A 494 14.64 28.45 0.65
CA GLN A 494 13.82 29.26 -0.26
C GLN A 494 12.66 28.46 -0.88
N SER A 495 12.91 27.21 -1.26
CA SER A 495 11.88 26.29 -1.79
C SER A 495 10.77 25.96 -0.79
N CYS A 496 11.00 26.14 0.52
CA CYS A 496 9.98 26.06 1.56
C CYS A 496 9.27 27.40 1.81
N VAL A 497 10.00 28.52 1.71
CA VAL A 497 9.41 29.87 1.77
C VAL A 497 8.44 30.10 0.60
N ASP A 498 8.79 29.62 -0.59
CA ASP A 498 8.00 29.75 -1.83
C ASP A 498 6.67 28.99 -1.79
N LEU A 499 6.50 28.01 -0.87
CA LEU A 499 5.21 27.35 -0.64
C LEU A 499 4.16 28.30 -0.02
N GLY A 500 4.59 29.34 0.69
CA GLY A 500 3.73 30.38 1.26
C GLY A 500 2.50 29.84 1.98
N THR A 501 1.32 30.12 1.43
CA THR A 501 0.01 29.73 2.01
C THR A 501 -0.34 28.25 1.84
N MET A 502 0.49 27.42 1.19
CA MET A 502 0.32 25.97 1.18
C MET A 502 0.72 25.32 2.51
N LEU A 503 1.58 25.98 3.30
CA LEU A 503 1.98 25.53 4.63
C LEU A 503 0.97 26.01 5.70
N PRO A 504 0.59 25.18 6.69
CA PRO A 504 -0.35 25.62 7.73
C PRO A 504 0.29 26.69 8.63
N THR A 505 -0.36 27.85 8.75
CA THR A 505 0.13 29.00 9.56
C THR A 505 0.22 28.72 11.07
N THR A 506 -0.31 27.59 11.53
CA THR A 506 -0.27 27.11 12.92
C THR A 506 0.57 25.85 13.11
N ALA A 507 1.29 25.38 12.09
CA ALA A 507 2.15 24.20 12.23
C ALA A 507 3.44 24.55 12.98
N SER A 508 3.63 23.91 14.13
CA SER A 508 4.92 23.95 14.84
C SER A 508 5.94 23.11 14.07
N ALA A 509 6.97 23.75 13.54
CA ALA A 509 8.16 23.12 12.99
C ALA A 509 8.72 22.09 13.99
N THR A 510 8.73 20.80 13.64
CA THR A 510 9.08 19.74 14.61
C THR A 510 10.60 19.51 14.70
N ASN A 511 11.33 19.75 13.60
CA ASN A 511 12.77 19.52 13.49
C ASN A 511 13.21 18.13 13.98
N PHE A 512 12.56 17.07 13.45
CA PHE A 512 12.83 15.69 13.86
C PHE A 512 13.77 14.95 12.88
N THR A 513 14.75 15.69 12.37
CA THR A 513 15.81 15.24 11.45
C THR A 513 17.19 15.32 12.11
N TYR A 514 18.11 14.46 11.69
CA TYR A 514 19.49 14.42 12.17
C TYR A 514 20.50 14.89 11.11
N THR A 515 21.66 15.35 11.58
CA THR A 515 22.82 15.62 10.73
C THR A 515 23.49 14.29 10.36
N PRO A 516 23.72 14.00 9.07
CA PRO A 516 24.47 12.81 8.67
C PRO A 516 25.91 12.81 9.20
N ASP A 517 26.45 11.63 9.42
CA ASP A 517 27.79 11.43 10.00
C ASP A 517 28.87 11.20 8.93
N THR A 518 30.04 10.72 9.37
CA THR A 518 31.22 10.47 8.52
C THR A 518 31.03 9.35 7.48
N TYR A 519 29.96 8.58 7.52
CA TYR A 519 29.66 7.52 6.54
C TYR A 519 28.67 7.97 5.46
N PHE A 520 28.12 9.20 5.56
CA PHE A 520 27.25 9.77 4.53
C PHE A 520 28.04 10.19 3.29
N ASN A 521 27.55 9.80 2.11
CA ASN A 521 28.24 10.00 0.82
C ASN A 521 29.64 9.32 0.75
N VAL A 522 29.83 8.22 1.48
CA VAL A 522 31.07 7.42 1.47
C VAL A 522 30.73 5.95 1.25
N THR A 523 31.22 5.37 0.14
CA THR A 523 31.02 3.94 -0.13
C THR A 523 31.96 3.07 0.71
N ALA A 524 31.44 1.96 1.23
CA ALA A 524 32.20 0.99 2.00
C ALA A 524 33.40 0.39 1.22
N THR A 525 34.49 0.16 1.95
CA THR A 525 35.56 -0.74 1.51
C THR A 525 35.20 -2.16 1.93
N ILE A 526 35.30 -3.13 1.01
CA ILE A 526 35.02 -4.54 1.29
C ILE A 526 36.08 -5.08 2.25
N PRO A 527 35.71 -5.53 3.47
CA PRO A 527 36.69 -6.02 4.43
C PRO A 527 37.49 -7.22 3.91
N PRO A 528 38.80 -7.32 4.24
CA PRO A 528 39.55 -8.56 4.10
C PRO A 528 38.78 -9.72 4.75
N HIS A 529 38.78 -10.88 4.11
CA HIS A 529 38.00 -12.08 4.50
C HIS A 529 36.48 -12.01 4.26
N THR A 530 35.95 -10.98 3.58
CA THR A 530 34.55 -10.92 3.15
C THR A 530 34.40 -10.84 1.62
N SER A 531 33.17 -11.02 1.14
CA SER A 531 32.80 -10.74 -0.24
C SER A 531 31.40 -10.10 -0.32
N VAL A 532 31.04 -9.56 -1.49
CA VAL A 532 29.74 -8.89 -1.71
C VAL A 532 29.00 -9.48 -2.92
N LEU A 533 27.77 -9.95 -2.68
CA LEU A 533 26.83 -10.37 -3.71
C LEU A 533 25.82 -9.23 -3.97
N VAL A 534 25.84 -8.67 -5.17
CA VAL A 534 24.90 -7.61 -5.58
C VAL A 534 23.83 -8.20 -6.51
N LEU A 535 22.56 -7.93 -6.20
CA LEU A 535 21.40 -8.37 -6.97
C LEU A 535 20.58 -7.14 -7.38
N SER A 536 20.13 -7.09 -8.62
CA SER A 536 19.34 -5.94 -9.11
C SER A 536 18.39 -6.30 -10.25
N GLY A 537 17.22 -5.66 -10.26
CA GLY A 537 16.28 -5.72 -11.37
C GLY A 537 16.48 -4.56 -12.33
N LYS A 538 16.53 -4.82 -13.64
CA LYS A 538 16.59 -3.76 -14.65
C LYS A 538 15.25 -3.09 -14.91
N LEU A 539 14.15 -3.64 -14.37
CA LEU A 539 12.83 -3.03 -14.31
C LEU A 539 12.43 -2.70 -12.86
N ASP A 540 13.39 -2.46 -11.97
CA ASP A 540 13.16 -1.93 -10.60
C ASP A 540 13.01 -0.40 -10.64
N PRO A 541 11.83 0.17 -10.31
CA PRO A 541 11.63 1.62 -10.29
C PRO A 541 11.95 2.27 -8.93
N GLN A 542 12.17 1.49 -7.86
CA GLN A 542 12.32 1.99 -6.49
C GLN A 542 13.80 2.14 -6.12
N THR A 543 14.64 1.18 -6.53
CA THR A 543 16.10 1.30 -6.51
C THR A 543 16.69 0.89 -7.87
N PRO A 544 16.55 1.74 -8.91
CA PRO A 544 16.95 1.44 -10.27
C PRO A 544 18.38 0.93 -10.42
N HIS A 545 18.58 -0.01 -11.35
CA HIS A 545 19.84 -0.72 -11.60
C HIS A 545 21.08 0.19 -11.67
N LYS A 546 20.95 1.46 -12.10
CA LYS A 546 22.05 2.44 -12.10
C LYS A 546 22.73 2.61 -10.72
N TYR A 547 21.98 2.46 -9.62
CA TYR A 547 22.52 2.55 -8.27
C TYR A 547 23.22 1.27 -7.80
N ALA A 548 22.79 0.11 -8.32
CA ALA A 548 23.53 -1.14 -8.16
C ALA A 548 24.84 -1.12 -8.95
N GLU A 549 24.83 -0.62 -10.19
CA GLU A 549 26.04 -0.40 -10.99
C GLU A 549 27.02 0.56 -10.31
N ASP A 550 26.52 1.69 -9.79
CA ASP A 550 27.31 2.73 -9.14
C ASP A 550 27.94 2.24 -7.82
N GLN A 551 27.16 1.68 -6.89
CA GLN A 551 27.66 1.09 -5.65
C GLN A 551 28.67 -0.05 -5.95
N PHE A 552 28.37 -0.90 -6.94
CA PHE A 552 29.27 -1.97 -7.36
C PHE A 552 30.60 -1.43 -7.92
N GLN A 553 30.59 -0.32 -8.65
CA GLN A 553 31.80 0.30 -9.15
C GLN A 553 32.61 0.98 -8.03
N ARG A 554 31.95 1.73 -7.14
CA ARG A 554 32.60 2.50 -6.04
C ARG A 554 33.20 1.65 -4.93
N MET A 555 32.58 0.53 -4.55
CA MET A 555 33.06 -0.31 -3.44
C MET A 555 34.53 -0.71 -3.62
N ALA A 556 35.40 -0.30 -2.72
CA ALA A 556 36.83 -0.61 -2.81
C ALA A 556 37.06 -2.09 -2.48
N GLY A 557 37.66 -2.83 -3.42
CA GLY A 557 37.88 -4.27 -3.32
C GLY A 557 37.39 -5.04 -4.55
N THR A 558 37.95 -6.23 -4.78
CA THR A 558 37.66 -7.09 -5.95
C THR A 558 36.74 -8.27 -5.63
N ALA A 559 36.53 -8.61 -4.34
CA ALA A 559 35.67 -9.70 -3.90
C ALA A 559 34.18 -9.33 -3.98
N LYS A 560 33.70 -9.00 -5.19
CA LYS A 560 32.32 -8.61 -5.47
C LYS A 560 31.80 -9.20 -6.78
N ARG A 561 30.56 -9.70 -6.80
CA ARG A 561 29.88 -10.20 -8.01
C ARG A 561 28.46 -9.64 -8.09
N MET A 562 28.06 -9.18 -9.26
CA MET A 562 26.70 -8.65 -9.50
C MET A 562 25.91 -9.57 -10.44
N PHE A 563 24.63 -9.79 -10.12
CA PHE A 563 23.64 -10.38 -11.00
C PHE A 563 22.56 -9.34 -11.30
N ALA A 564 22.40 -9.00 -12.57
CA ALA A 564 21.40 -8.05 -13.06
C ALA A 564 20.36 -8.82 -13.88
N PHE A 565 19.10 -8.73 -13.48
CA PHE A 565 18.01 -9.48 -14.10
C PHE A 565 17.20 -8.58 -15.04
N GLU A 566 17.11 -8.94 -16.33
CA GLU A 566 16.53 -8.08 -17.39
C GLU A 566 15.10 -7.61 -17.12
N TYR A 567 14.28 -8.43 -16.46
CA TYR A 567 12.84 -8.19 -16.28
C TYR A 567 12.39 -8.08 -14.82
N ALA A 568 13.28 -8.30 -13.86
CA ALA A 568 12.92 -8.25 -12.44
C ALA A 568 12.62 -6.80 -12.01
N ALA A 569 11.61 -6.66 -11.15
CA ALA A 569 11.27 -5.42 -10.45
C ALA A 569 11.91 -5.40 -9.05
N HIS A 570 11.41 -4.55 -8.14
CA HIS A 570 12.03 -4.30 -6.86
C HIS A 570 12.09 -5.53 -5.93
N GLY A 571 13.28 -5.79 -5.36
CA GLY A 571 13.56 -6.98 -4.55
C GLY A 571 13.60 -8.25 -5.40
N THR A 572 14.73 -8.51 -6.05
CA THR A 572 14.94 -9.67 -6.93
C THR A 572 14.67 -11.01 -6.22
N ILE A 573 14.80 -11.05 -4.89
CA ILE A 573 14.47 -12.21 -4.07
C ILE A 573 13.02 -12.69 -4.24
N ALA A 574 12.08 -11.78 -4.55
CA ALA A 574 10.69 -12.09 -4.90
C ALA A 574 10.46 -12.02 -6.43
N THR A 575 11.10 -11.08 -7.12
CA THR A 575 10.79 -10.73 -8.52
C THR A 575 11.61 -11.49 -9.58
N THR A 576 12.30 -12.58 -9.21
CA THR A 576 13.01 -13.49 -10.14
C THR A 576 12.44 -14.92 -10.17
N PRO A 577 11.12 -15.12 -10.39
CA PRO A 577 10.54 -16.46 -10.50
C PRO A 577 11.16 -17.23 -11.67
N VAL A 578 11.25 -18.55 -11.54
CA VAL A 578 11.77 -19.44 -12.59
C VAL A 578 10.66 -20.19 -13.32
N ILE A 579 10.92 -20.65 -14.54
CA ILE A 579 9.95 -21.40 -15.37
C ILE A 579 9.56 -22.77 -14.80
N THR A 580 10.26 -23.26 -13.77
CA THR A 580 9.98 -24.55 -13.12
C THR A 580 9.04 -24.35 -11.91
N PRO A 581 7.80 -24.88 -11.91
CA PRO A 581 6.84 -24.62 -10.84
C PRO A 581 7.33 -25.05 -9.45
N ASN A 582 6.95 -24.28 -8.42
CA ASN A 582 7.27 -24.50 -7.00
C ASN A 582 8.75 -24.46 -6.62
N HIS A 583 9.66 -24.12 -7.54
CA HIS A 583 11.06 -23.82 -7.18
C HIS A 583 11.20 -22.43 -6.53
N PRO A 584 12.25 -22.19 -5.72
CA PRO A 584 12.64 -20.85 -5.30
C PRO A 584 12.91 -19.92 -6.50
N THR A 585 12.88 -18.62 -6.24
CA THR A 585 13.35 -17.61 -7.21
C THR A 585 14.84 -17.79 -7.48
N CYS A 586 15.33 -17.26 -8.60
CA CYS A 586 16.75 -17.39 -8.93
C CYS A 586 17.63 -16.60 -7.96
N ALA A 587 17.21 -15.41 -7.51
CA ALA A 587 17.91 -14.68 -6.46
C ALA A 587 18.04 -15.48 -5.14
N VAL A 588 16.96 -16.13 -4.66
CA VAL A 588 17.07 -17.05 -3.50
C VAL A 588 18.06 -18.18 -3.77
N SER A 589 18.05 -18.75 -4.98
CA SER A 589 18.94 -19.83 -5.37
C SER A 589 20.42 -19.41 -5.39
N LEU A 590 20.72 -18.21 -5.91
CA LEU A 590 22.07 -17.62 -5.91
C LEU A 590 22.55 -17.32 -4.48
N ILE A 591 21.69 -16.76 -3.62
CA ILE A 591 22.02 -16.48 -2.21
C ILE A 591 22.30 -17.78 -1.46
N LEU A 592 21.45 -18.80 -1.63
CA LEU A 592 21.64 -20.11 -0.99
C LEU A 592 22.96 -20.74 -1.42
N SER A 593 23.27 -20.74 -2.72
CA SER A 593 24.53 -21.27 -3.25
C SER A 593 25.75 -20.47 -2.77
N TYR A 594 25.65 -19.14 -2.68
CA TYR A 594 26.68 -18.25 -2.15
C TYR A 594 27.01 -18.51 -0.67
N VAL A 595 25.97 -18.68 0.17
CA VAL A 595 26.13 -19.02 1.59
C VAL A 595 26.69 -20.43 1.76
N GLN A 596 26.18 -21.42 1.02
CA GLN A 596 26.67 -22.80 1.05
C GLN A 596 28.14 -22.93 0.63
N ASN A 597 28.58 -22.14 -0.36
CA ASN A 597 29.97 -22.06 -0.79
C ASN A 597 30.83 -21.08 0.04
N GLN A 598 30.42 -20.80 1.28
CA GLN A 598 31.17 -20.01 2.27
C GLN A 598 31.59 -18.60 1.78
N GLY A 599 30.74 -17.95 0.98
CA GLY A 599 31.02 -16.64 0.41
C GLY A 599 31.92 -16.65 -0.83
N ASN A 600 32.26 -17.82 -1.38
CA ASN A 600 32.98 -17.92 -2.64
C ASN A 600 32.09 -17.53 -3.83
N LEU A 601 32.34 -16.35 -4.39
CA LEU A 601 31.57 -15.77 -5.48
C LEU A 601 31.68 -16.54 -6.80
N ASP A 602 32.78 -17.26 -7.03
CA ASP A 602 33.00 -18.01 -8.27
C ASP A 602 32.30 -19.37 -8.27
N ALA A 603 32.06 -19.94 -7.07
CA ALA A 603 31.40 -21.23 -6.87
C ALA A 603 29.86 -21.15 -6.78
N ILE A 604 29.26 -19.97 -6.98
CA ILE A 604 27.81 -19.79 -7.05
C ILE A 604 27.25 -20.53 -8.28
N ASP A 605 26.31 -21.46 -8.07
CA ASP A 605 25.57 -22.08 -9.17
C ASP A 605 24.63 -21.04 -9.83
N THR A 606 24.91 -20.75 -11.10
CA THR A 606 24.12 -19.82 -11.92
C THR A 606 23.06 -20.51 -12.76
N SER A 607 22.83 -21.82 -12.60
CA SER A 607 21.92 -22.62 -13.43
C SER A 607 20.45 -22.15 -13.41
N CYS A 608 20.05 -21.35 -12.42
CA CYS A 608 18.74 -20.71 -12.36
C CYS A 608 18.62 -19.48 -13.28
N VAL A 609 19.71 -18.81 -13.65
CA VAL A 609 19.67 -17.51 -14.36
C VAL A 609 19.08 -17.68 -15.75
N ALA A 610 19.47 -18.76 -16.45
CA ALA A 610 18.89 -19.15 -17.73
C ALA A 610 17.46 -19.71 -17.65
N ARG A 611 16.86 -19.78 -16.44
CA ARG A 611 15.51 -20.28 -16.17
C ARG A 611 14.57 -19.23 -15.59
N VAL A 612 15.03 -17.99 -15.37
CA VAL A 612 14.16 -16.88 -14.93
C VAL A 612 13.06 -16.67 -15.98
N GLN A 613 11.83 -16.44 -15.53
CA GLN A 613 10.69 -16.28 -16.43
C GLN A 613 10.89 -15.05 -17.34
N PRO A 614 10.63 -15.18 -18.66
CA PRO A 614 10.67 -14.06 -19.58
C PRO A 614 9.51 -13.09 -19.31
N LEU A 615 9.69 -11.82 -19.70
CA LEU A 615 8.56 -10.90 -19.83
C LEU A 615 7.70 -11.35 -21.02
N VAL A 616 6.40 -11.53 -20.80
CA VAL A 616 5.42 -11.92 -21.83
C VAL A 616 4.27 -10.91 -21.79
N PHE A 617 3.97 -10.29 -22.93
CA PHE A 617 2.87 -9.31 -23.07
C PHE A 617 1.54 -9.94 -23.53
N GLU A 618 1.59 -11.17 -24.02
CA GLU A 618 0.42 -11.97 -24.37
C GLU A 618 -0.29 -12.48 -23.11
N TRP A 619 -1.60 -12.22 -23.02
CA TRP A 619 -2.44 -12.69 -21.93
C TRP A 619 -3.11 -14.01 -22.31
N THR A 620 -2.89 -15.07 -21.53
CA THR A 620 -3.67 -16.30 -21.69
C THR A 620 -5.15 -16.03 -21.41
N SER A 621 -6.04 -16.78 -22.08
CA SER A 621 -7.50 -16.61 -21.91
C SER A 621 -7.97 -16.70 -20.45
N THR A 622 -7.34 -17.55 -19.64
CA THR A 622 -7.60 -17.64 -18.19
C THR A 622 -7.15 -16.38 -17.45
N ALA A 623 -5.91 -15.93 -17.66
CA ALA A 623 -5.39 -14.73 -17.01
C ALA A 623 -6.16 -13.46 -17.43
N ALA A 624 -6.53 -13.36 -18.70
CA ALA A 624 -7.40 -12.30 -19.20
C ALA A 624 -8.75 -12.32 -18.49
N LYS A 625 -9.36 -13.50 -18.31
CA LYS A 625 -10.64 -13.63 -17.62
C LYS A 625 -10.54 -13.27 -16.14
N ASP A 626 -9.49 -13.70 -15.46
CA ASP A 626 -9.32 -13.43 -14.03
C ASP A 626 -9.09 -11.93 -13.74
N ALA A 627 -8.36 -11.23 -14.62
CA ALA A 627 -8.02 -9.80 -14.47
C ALA A 627 -9.02 -8.82 -15.11
N PHE A 628 -9.69 -9.20 -16.20
CA PHE A 628 -10.52 -8.31 -17.04
C PHE A 628 -11.95 -8.81 -17.30
N ASN A 629 -12.33 -10.02 -16.85
CA ASN A 629 -13.62 -10.68 -17.12
C ASN A 629 -13.92 -10.90 -18.62
N VAL A 630 -12.89 -10.94 -19.47
CA VAL A 630 -12.95 -11.23 -20.92
C VAL A 630 -11.86 -12.24 -21.30
N THR A 631 -12.02 -12.93 -22.42
CA THR A 631 -11.09 -13.97 -22.88
C THR A 631 -9.91 -13.45 -23.71
N ASP A 632 -9.98 -12.22 -24.22
CA ASP A 632 -8.85 -11.46 -24.78
C ASP A 632 -8.75 -10.10 -24.07
N ALA A 633 -7.59 -9.82 -23.45
CA ALA A 633 -7.37 -8.59 -22.67
C ALA A 633 -7.45 -7.31 -23.52
N TYR A 634 -7.04 -7.34 -24.78
CA TYR A 634 -6.96 -6.18 -25.67
C TYR A 634 -8.25 -5.97 -26.48
N ASP A 635 -8.86 -7.05 -26.95
CA ASP A 635 -9.98 -6.98 -27.91
C ASP A 635 -11.30 -7.57 -27.39
N GLY A 636 -11.27 -8.44 -26.38
CA GLY A 636 -12.44 -9.18 -25.88
C GLY A 636 -13.59 -8.31 -25.36
N ILE A 637 -14.79 -8.90 -25.36
CA ILE A 637 -16.07 -8.23 -25.14
C ILE A 637 -16.82 -8.85 -23.97
N VAL A 638 -17.25 -8.01 -23.02
CA VAL A 638 -18.00 -8.40 -21.82
C VAL A 638 -19.34 -9.02 -22.23
N GLY A 639 -19.65 -10.19 -21.68
CA GLY A 639 -20.90 -10.91 -21.95
C GLY A 639 -20.88 -11.78 -23.22
N GLU A 640 -20.17 -11.39 -24.29
CA GLU A 640 -19.98 -12.27 -25.47
C GLU A 640 -18.97 -13.39 -25.18
N ASP A 641 -17.93 -13.07 -24.41
CA ASP A 641 -16.89 -14.00 -23.93
C ASP A 641 -17.36 -14.91 -22.76
N ALA A 642 -18.65 -14.83 -22.40
CA ALA A 642 -19.26 -15.77 -21.47
C ALA A 642 -19.34 -17.18 -22.09
N PRO A 643 -19.24 -18.26 -21.28
CA PRO A 643 -19.37 -19.63 -21.78
C PRO A 643 -20.80 -19.89 -22.26
N ARG A 644 -21.05 -19.61 -23.55
CA ARG A 644 -22.32 -19.87 -24.23
C ARG A 644 -22.71 -21.34 -24.00
N PRO A 645 -23.87 -21.63 -23.38
CA PRO A 645 -24.30 -23.00 -23.18
C PRO A 645 -24.36 -23.70 -24.54
N LYS A 646 -23.63 -24.80 -24.71
CA LYS A 646 -23.71 -25.57 -25.97
C LYS A 646 -25.16 -26.04 -26.13
N PRO A 647 -25.84 -25.73 -27.24
CA PRO A 647 -27.19 -26.22 -27.48
C PRO A 647 -27.10 -27.74 -27.69
N THR A 648 -27.48 -28.51 -26.67
CA THR A 648 -27.40 -29.97 -26.69
C THR A 648 -28.49 -30.55 -27.60
N THR A 649 -28.22 -30.60 -28.91
CA THR A 649 -29.03 -31.33 -29.89
C THR A 649 -28.80 -32.85 -29.77
N ALA A 650 -29.16 -33.39 -28.61
CA ALA A 650 -29.29 -34.81 -28.37
C ALA A 650 -30.53 -35.05 -27.49
N ALA A 651 -31.48 -35.85 -27.98
CA ALA A 651 -32.56 -36.36 -27.15
C ALA A 651 -31.99 -37.24 -26.02
N PRO A 652 -32.65 -37.34 -24.85
CA PRO A 652 -32.13 -38.08 -23.71
C PRO A 652 -32.14 -39.59 -23.97
N THR A 653 -31.00 -40.13 -24.40
CA THR A 653 -30.75 -41.58 -24.38
C THR A 653 -30.35 -41.99 -22.96
N GLU A 654 -31.19 -42.75 -22.27
CA GLU A 654 -30.86 -43.25 -20.93
C GLU A 654 -29.57 -44.09 -20.95
N ARG A 655 -28.63 -43.74 -20.08
CA ARG A 655 -27.44 -44.54 -19.75
C ARG A 655 -27.22 -44.45 -18.23
N PRO A 656 -26.87 -45.55 -17.52
CA PRO A 656 -26.98 -45.56 -16.06
C PRO A 656 -26.02 -44.59 -15.36
N ASP A 657 -26.53 -43.95 -14.30
CA ASP A 657 -25.75 -43.15 -13.36
C ASP A 657 -24.81 -44.04 -12.54
N ASN A 658 -23.52 -44.00 -12.85
CA ASN A 658 -22.46 -44.68 -12.09
C ASN A 658 -21.71 -43.72 -11.14
N THR A 659 -22.35 -42.60 -10.75
CA THR A 659 -21.73 -41.54 -9.95
C THR A 659 -22.11 -41.62 -8.47
N GLN A 660 -23.18 -42.33 -8.10
CA GLN A 660 -23.52 -42.61 -6.68
C GLN A 660 -22.53 -43.58 -6.00
N THR A 661 -21.87 -44.44 -6.78
CA THR A 661 -21.09 -45.59 -6.28
C THR A 661 -19.89 -45.19 -5.40
N SER A 662 -19.25 -44.05 -5.69
CA SER A 662 -18.04 -43.59 -4.97
C SER A 662 -18.36 -43.07 -3.57
N TYR A 663 -19.39 -42.22 -3.44
CA TYR A 663 -19.78 -41.63 -2.16
C TYR A 663 -20.34 -42.66 -1.18
N LEU A 664 -21.19 -43.58 -1.64
CA LEU A 664 -21.73 -44.64 -0.78
C LEU A 664 -20.62 -45.57 -0.26
N THR A 665 -19.66 -45.94 -1.11
CA THR A 665 -18.53 -46.79 -0.70
C THR A 665 -17.68 -46.12 0.39
N GLY A 666 -17.39 -44.81 0.25
CA GLY A 666 -16.66 -44.06 1.27
C GLY A 666 -17.38 -44.01 2.63
N VAL A 667 -18.70 -43.77 2.62
CA VAL A 667 -19.53 -43.76 3.84
C VAL A 667 -19.60 -45.15 4.49
N VAL A 668 -19.82 -46.21 3.70
CA VAL A 668 -19.88 -47.58 4.22
C VAL A 668 -18.54 -48.00 4.84
N VAL A 669 -17.40 -47.69 4.21
CA VAL A 669 -16.07 -47.96 4.79
C VAL A 669 -15.86 -47.19 6.09
N ALA A 670 -16.25 -45.92 6.16
CA ALA A 670 -16.17 -45.14 7.40
C ALA A 670 -17.04 -45.74 8.52
N CYS A 671 -18.28 -46.15 8.23
CA CYS A 671 -19.17 -46.81 9.18
C CYS A 671 -18.63 -48.17 9.66
N VAL A 672 -18.02 -48.97 8.77
CA VAL A 672 -17.39 -50.25 9.14
C VAL A 672 -16.17 -50.02 10.05
N LEU A 673 -15.32 -49.04 9.73
CA LEU A 673 -14.15 -48.70 10.57
C LEU A 673 -14.58 -48.20 11.96
N LEU A 674 -15.62 -47.36 12.05
CA LEU A 674 -16.21 -46.92 13.32
C LEU A 674 -16.85 -48.09 14.09
N GLY A 675 -17.48 -49.03 13.40
CA GLY A 675 -18.02 -50.26 13.99
C GLY A 675 -16.92 -51.15 14.58
N VAL A 676 -15.83 -51.36 13.84
CA VAL A 676 -14.66 -52.12 14.33
C VAL A 676 -14.00 -51.42 15.53
N LEU A 677 -13.82 -50.10 15.50
CA LEU A 677 -13.33 -49.31 16.63
C LEU A 677 -14.25 -49.40 17.86
N SER A 678 -15.56 -49.42 17.65
CA SER A 678 -16.55 -49.61 18.73
C SER A 678 -16.43 -51.01 19.34
N ILE A 679 -16.26 -52.05 18.51
CA ILE A 679 -16.11 -53.43 18.96
C ILE A 679 -14.77 -53.62 19.69
N THR A 680 -13.66 -53.10 19.20
CA THR A 680 -12.36 -53.21 19.88
C THR A 680 -12.36 -52.45 21.20
N LEU A 681 -12.99 -51.27 21.28
CA LEU A 681 -13.18 -50.55 22.55
C LEU A 681 -14.04 -51.35 23.54
N VAL A 682 -15.14 -51.97 23.10
CA VAL A 682 -15.98 -52.83 23.97
C VAL A 682 -15.23 -54.10 24.41
N VAL A 683 -14.40 -54.70 23.57
CA VAL A 683 -13.55 -55.84 23.94
C VAL A 683 -12.48 -55.41 24.95
N LEU A 684 -11.81 -54.27 24.73
CA LEU A 684 -10.81 -53.73 25.65
C LEU A 684 -11.42 -53.42 27.03
N LEU A 685 -12.58 -52.76 27.05
CA LEU A 685 -13.35 -52.49 28.26
C LEU A 685 -13.78 -53.79 28.97
N ARG A 686 -14.18 -54.83 28.24
CA ARG A 686 -14.50 -56.15 28.83
C ARG A 686 -13.26 -56.85 29.39
N MET A 687 -12.10 -56.76 28.74
CA MET A 687 -10.85 -57.32 29.26
C MET A 687 -10.39 -56.58 30.53
N LEU A 688 -10.46 -55.24 30.55
CA LEU A 688 -10.20 -54.44 31.74
C LEU A 688 -11.16 -54.80 32.89
N HIS A 689 -12.46 -55.02 32.59
CA HIS A 689 -13.44 -55.48 33.58
C HIS A 689 -13.17 -56.90 34.10
N GLN A 690 -12.60 -57.79 33.27
CA GLN A 690 -12.19 -59.14 33.68
C GLN A 690 -10.90 -59.14 34.52
N LEU A 691 -9.96 -58.23 34.24
CA LEU A 691 -8.77 -58.00 35.06
C LEU A 691 -9.18 -57.46 36.45
N ALA A 692 -9.96 -56.38 36.50
CA ALA A 692 -10.48 -55.83 37.76
C ALA A 692 -11.31 -56.85 38.58
N ARG A 693 -12.00 -57.79 37.92
CA ARG A 693 -12.69 -58.92 38.59
C ARG A 693 -11.73 -60.01 39.10
N ARG A 694 -10.58 -60.24 38.47
CA ARG A 694 -9.55 -61.13 39.02
C ARG A 694 -8.90 -60.50 40.25
N ASP A 695 -8.62 -59.20 40.21
CA ASP A 695 -8.02 -58.48 41.35
C ASP A 695 -8.98 -58.44 42.57
N THR A 696 -10.30 -58.32 42.36
CA THR A 696 -11.27 -58.43 43.46
C THR A 696 -11.46 -59.86 43.98
N VAL A 697 -11.36 -60.90 43.14
CA VAL A 697 -11.39 -62.30 43.60
C VAL A 697 -10.14 -62.66 44.40
N SER A 698 -8.94 -62.22 43.98
CA SER A 698 -7.70 -62.42 44.74
C SER A 698 -7.75 -61.73 46.12
N ASN A 699 -8.32 -60.52 46.22
CA ASN A 699 -8.40 -59.83 47.51
C ASN A 699 -9.43 -60.43 48.47
N ILE A 700 -10.50 -61.07 47.97
CA ILE A 700 -11.47 -61.77 48.82
C ILE A 700 -10.90 -63.11 49.32
N ALA A 701 -10.03 -63.78 48.56
CA ALA A 701 -9.34 -65.01 48.96
C ALA A 701 -8.20 -64.80 49.99
N VAL A 702 -8.01 -63.58 50.49
CA VAL A 702 -7.00 -63.21 51.51
C VAL A 702 -7.67 -62.68 52.80
N GLN A 703 -9.01 -62.66 52.87
CA GLN A 703 -9.78 -62.30 54.07
C GLN A 703 -10.93 -63.29 54.37
N ALA A 704 -10.68 -64.58 54.13
CA ALA A 704 -11.54 -65.72 54.50
C ALA A 704 -10.69 -66.90 55.01
#